data_AF-A0A7X6NNS0-F1
#
_entry.id   AF-A0A7X6NNS0-F1
#
_cell.length_a   1.000
_cell.length_b   1.000
_cell.length_c   1.000
_cell.angle_alpha   90.00
_cell.angle_beta   90.00
_cell.angle_gamma   90.00
#
_symmetry.space_group_name_H-M   'P 1'
#
loop_
_entity.id
_entity.type
_entity.pdbx_description
1 polymer ?
#
loop_
_entity_poly.entity_id
_entity_poly.type
_entity_poly.pdbx_seq_one_letter_code
_entity_poly.pdbx_strand_id
1 'polypeptide(L)'
;MCKKHFITAGLAAALCIAGPSLYAQVTQARDLLKEGERLHLNYQFEHAIEAFSRAMGASDDSLVISKAEHARVHSENGLILSNYVVRPYVLASVVVPQRDFPLYYNLSPSGCWAYPPDLLLQYVNHKGDEKLPLFYRPALDRLVFAACDSLSDTGWDIYMTERTFDTLVCWSPPVRLGPDINTQGNEMYPVLSADGNTLYFCSDGLPGLGGLNLFVSRWDENLQNWSVPENMGIPFSSTGNDMLYMLSDDLTYFYFVSDRNAPKDSLLLYKVEYETSPVKIRPSSVQELREIAALSPKDSHPNADTGTSARSADTATSAHLVDTATSARSADATHIRATDTTDSRTAVSDSVLQKTREATQHYAQLSKAVRNLTGQVNKQEEKLDSLRKTYVTLSREEDKSIFANHIREEEFLLMELQQSLRDTQKSAQAIEDMFLWYGVLAVPEINNTNTDLVFGAKTDVTPDAKSEVTSGAKADVFSPVKQKMCSLDDHVFLAPVPVEPPVDLTFRIEKQSVIVPWENEPMDLYYRIQLFTVSGKVSLNQLRGISPAFEVKVGNRYVYYAGQFQTYDQASQARAVVRRQGITGALVVAFYEGKSISVQEGRRRETEKKTAPESTGMYQVYLGAGEITPELLAAVSELTDKDIIRLAKGDAVDYFIGPFSSRAQAEELAEALKEKGFALVSVQEVTP
;
A
#
# COMPACT_ATOMS: atom_id res chain seq x y z
N MET A 1 70.67 19.14 -32.85
CA MET A 1 69.34 18.85 -33.43
C MET A 1 68.88 17.37 -33.26
N CYS A 2 69.48 16.53 -32.39
CA CYS A 2 69.11 15.10 -32.30
C CYS A 2 68.27 14.65 -31.09
N LYS A 3 67.86 15.53 -30.16
CA LYS A 3 67.07 15.11 -28.98
C LYS A 3 65.55 15.32 -29.07
N LYS A 4 65.06 16.04 -30.09
CA LYS A 4 63.61 16.32 -30.27
C LYS A 4 62.85 15.28 -31.12
N HIS A 5 63.55 14.40 -31.85
CA HIS A 5 62.92 13.41 -32.73
C HIS A 5 62.65 12.05 -32.06
N PHE A 6 63.24 11.78 -30.89
CA PHE A 6 63.03 10.51 -30.17
C PHE A 6 61.78 10.52 -29.26
N ILE A 7 61.29 11.69 -28.86
CA ILE A 7 60.14 11.80 -27.94
C ILE A 7 58.81 11.75 -28.71
N THR A 8 58.77 12.28 -29.94
CA THR A 8 57.57 12.24 -30.81
C THR A 8 57.32 10.88 -31.45
N ALA A 9 58.37 10.09 -31.73
CA ALA A 9 58.21 8.72 -32.23
C ALA A 9 57.72 7.74 -31.14
N GLY A 10 58.14 7.94 -29.88
CA GLY A 10 57.68 7.12 -28.74
C GLY A 10 56.20 7.36 -28.36
N LEU A 11 55.72 8.60 -28.46
CA LEU A 11 54.31 8.92 -28.16
C LEU A 11 53.34 8.43 -29.24
N ALA A 12 53.73 8.49 -30.51
CA ALA A 12 52.93 7.98 -31.62
C ALA A 12 52.88 6.43 -31.65
N ALA A 13 53.97 5.76 -31.26
CA ALA A 13 53.96 4.30 -31.10
C ALA A 13 53.14 3.84 -29.88
N ALA A 14 53.14 4.59 -28.77
CA ALA A 14 52.32 4.28 -27.60
C ALA A 14 50.80 4.47 -27.84
N LEU A 15 50.39 5.47 -28.64
CA LEU A 15 48.97 5.64 -29.01
C LEU A 15 48.47 4.58 -30.02
N CYS A 16 49.34 4.05 -30.89
CA CYS A 16 48.95 3.01 -31.86
C CYS A 16 48.95 1.58 -31.30
N ILE A 17 49.64 1.33 -30.17
CA ILE A 17 49.68 0.00 -29.53
C ILE A 17 48.59 -0.14 -28.44
N ALA A 18 48.12 0.95 -27.83
CA ALA A 18 47.03 0.93 -26.86
C ALA A 18 45.62 0.94 -27.49
N GLY A 19 45.46 1.46 -28.71
CA GLY A 19 44.17 1.51 -29.42
C GLY A 19 43.52 0.14 -29.69
N PRO A 20 44.27 -0.87 -30.17
CA PRO A 20 43.71 -2.21 -30.43
C PRO A 20 43.33 -2.96 -29.15
N SER A 21 44.09 -2.80 -28.06
CA SER A 21 43.82 -3.50 -26.79
C SER A 21 42.63 -2.91 -26.05
N LEU A 22 42.50 -1.57 -26.01
CA LEU A 22 41.34 -0.90 -25.41
C LEU A 22 40.06 -1.19 -26.23
N TYR A 23 40.16 -1.15 -27.57
CA TYR A 23 39.05 -1.48 -28.46
C TYR A 23 38.61 -2.95 -28.33
N ALA A 24 39.56 -3.88 -28.22
CA ALA A 24 39.26 -5.30 -27.99
C ALA A 24 38.60 -5.55 -26.63
N GLN A 25 39.06 -4.90 -25.55
CA GLN A 25 38.47 -4.99 -24.22
C GLN A 25 37.04 -4.44 -24.18
N VAL A 26 36.80 -3.26 -24.79
CA VAL A 26 35.46 -2.67 -24.89
C VAL A 26 34.51 -3.54 -25.72
N THR A 27 35.02 -4.19 -26.78
CA THR A 27 34.23 -5.12 -27.60
C THR A 27 33.86 -6.37 -26.80
N GLN A 28 34.82 -6.95 -26.07
CA GLN A 28 34.62 -8.12 -25.23
C GLN A 28 33.59 -7.87 -24.11
N ALA A 29 33.66 -6.72 -23.42
CA ALA A 29 32.71 -6.40 -22.36
C ALA A 29 31.28 -6.22 -22.89
N ARG A 30 31.11 -5.61 -24.06
CA ARG A 30 29.80 -5.46 -24.71
C ARG A 30 29.23 -6.80 -25.19
N ASP A 31 30.08 -7.70 -25.67
CA ASP A 31 29.65 -9.03 -26.07
C ASP A 31 29.21 -9.88 -24.85
N LEU A 32 29.93 -9.76 -23.73
CA LEU A 32 29.54 -10.38 -22.46
C LEU A 32 28.22 -9.80 -21.91
N LEU A 33 28.02 -8.49 -22.03
CA LEU A 33 26.75 -7.84 -21.64
C LEU A 33 25.57 -8.41 -22.44
N LYS A 34 25.69 -8.49 -23.77
CA LYS A 34 24.66 -9.06 -24.65
C LYS A 34 24.40 -10.54 -24.35
N GLU A 35 25.45 -11.30 -24.06
CA GLU A 35 25.32 -12.69 -23.68
C GLU A 35 24.56 -12.83 -22.35
N GLY A 36 24.88 -12.00 -21.35
CA GLY A 36 24.15 -11.92 -20.10
C GLY A 36 22.68 -11.58 -20.30
N GLU A 37 22.36 -10.56 -21.11
CA GLU A 37 20.99 -10.18 -21.46
C GLU A 37 20.22 -11.35 -22.11
N ARG A 38 20.85 -12.05 -23.05
CA ARG A 38 20.27 -13.22 -23.70
C ARG A 38 19.99 -14.35 -22.71
N LEU A 39 20.93 -14.64 -21.81
CA LEU A 39 20.78 -15.67 -20.77
C LEU A 39 19.67 -15.30 -19.79
N HIS A 40 19.65 -14.04 -19.36
CA HIS A 40 18.63 -13.47 -18.48
C HIS A 40 17.22 -13.62 -19.07
N LEU A 41 17.01 -13.18 -20.32
CA LEU A 41 15.73 -13.31 -21.02
C LEU A 41 15.28 -14.78 -21.18
N ASN A 42 16.22 -15.72 -21.15
CA ASN A 42 15.96 -17.17 -21.18
C ASN A 42 15.89 -17.82 -19.78
N TYR A 43 15.75 -17.04 -18.71
CA TYR A 43 15.66 -17.51 -17.32
C TYR A 43 16.88 -18.29 -16.83
N GLN A 44 18.02 -18.16 -17.51
CA GLN A 44 19.30 -18.76 -17.09
C GLN A 44 20.03 -17.80 -16.15
N PHE A 45 19.41 -17.47 -15.02
CA PHE A 45 19.85 -16.38 -14.15
C PHE A 45 21.26 -16.58 -13.58
N GLU A 46 21.63 -17.79 -13.17
CA GLU A 46 22.99 -18.07 -12.67
C GLU A 46 24.07 -17.77 -13.72
N HIS A 47 23.87 -18.23 -14.96
CA HIS A 47 24.80 -17.95 -16.06
C HIS A 47 24.79 -16.47 -16.45
N ALA A 48 23.63 -15.81 -16.38
CA ALA A 48 23.52 -14.38 -16.65
C ALA A 48 24.32 -13.55 -15.63
N ILE A 49 24.22 -13.88 -14.34
CA ILE A 49 24.98 -13.25 -13.25
C ILE A 49 26.48 -13.38 -13.48
N GLU A 50 26.96 -14.57 -13.89
CA GLU A 50 28.36 -14.78 -14.22
C GLU A 50 28.80 -13.93 -15.42
N ALA A 51 28.00 -13.90 -16.49
CA ALA A 51 28.28 -13.12 -17.69
C ALA A 51 28.36 -11.61 -17.38
N PHE A 52 27.43 -11.07 -16.59
CA PHE A 52 27.45 -9.67 -16.17
C PHE A 52 28.64 -9.35 -15.27
N SER A 53 28.99 -10.25 -14.35
CA SER A 53 30.17 -10.10 -13.48
C SER A 53 31.46 -10.04 -14.30
N ARG A 54 31.57 -10.88 -15.34
CA ARG A 54 32.69 -10.86 -16.28
C ARG A 54 32.68 -9.61 -17.16
N ALA A 55 31.51 -9.11 -17.55
CA ALA A 55 31.39 -7.87 -18.32
C ALA A 55 31.91 -6.66 -17.53
N MET A 56 31.56 -6.56 -16.24
CA MET A 56 32.08 -5.52 -15.33
C MET A 56 33.60 -5.60 -15.18
N GLY A 57 34.16 -6.80 -15.01
CA GLY A 57 35.61 -6.98 -14.90
C GLY A 57 36.40 -6.76 -16.20
N ALA A 58 35.73 -6.71 -17.36
CA ALA A 58 36.35 -6.56 -18.66
C ALA A 58 36.30 -5.12 -19.22
N SER A 59 35.70 -4.17 -18.50
CA SER A 59 35.54 -2.78 -18.94
C SER A 59 35.92 -1.78 -17.86
N ASP A 60 36.55 -0.68 -18.27
CA ASP A 60 36.73 0.51 -17.43
C ASP A 60 35.66 1.59 -17.71
N ASP A 61 34.69 1.31 -18.61
CA ASP A 61 33.60 2.23 -18.95
C ASP A 61 32.51 2.18 -17.88
N SER A 62 32.36 3.27 -17.13
CA SER A 62 31.40 3.39 -16.03
C SER A 62 29.95 3.14 -16.47
N LEU A 63 29.59 3.47 -17.72
CA LEU A 63 28.25 3.22 -18.24
C LEU A 63 28.01 1.73 -18.49
N VAL A 64 29.02 1.00 -19.01
CA VAL A 64 28.93 -0.45 -19.21
C VAL A 64 28.87 -1.17 -17.87
N ILE A 65 29.70 -0.75 -16.91
CA ILE A 65 29.71 -1.30 -15.55
C ILE A 65 28.34 -1.10 -14.89
N SER A 66 27.80 0.13 -14.91
CA SER A 66 26.50 0.44 -14.32
C SER A 66 25.36 -0.36 -14.95
N LYS A 67 25.36 -0.51 -16.28
CA LYS A 67 24.37 -1.36 -16.98
C LYS A 67 24.48 -2.84 -16.60
N ALA A 68 25.70 -3.37 -16.57
CA ALA A 68 25.95 -4.75 -16.18
C ALA A 68 25.59 -5.01 -14.72
N GLU A 69 25.85 -4.05 -13.83
CA GLU A 69 25.48 -4.12 -12.41
C GLU A 69 23.95 -4.17 -12.25
N HIS A 70 23.22 -3.27 -12.91
CA HIS A 70 21.76 -3.24 -12.88
C HIS A 70 21.15 -4.55 -13.41
N ALA A 71 21.65 -5.05 -14.55
CA ALA A 71 21.19 -6.31 -15.13
C ALA A 71 21.56 -7.55 -14.29
N ARG A 72 22.69 -7.50 -13.57
CA ARG A 72 23.08 -8.53 -12.59
C ARG A 72 22.08 -8.57 -11.44
N VAL A 73 21.72 -7.42 -10.85
CA VAL A 73 20.73 -7.34 -9.75
C VAL A 73 19.37 -7.90 -10.19
N HIS A 74 18.91 -7.58 -11.40
CA HIS A 74 17.68 -8.17 -11.94
C HIS A 74 17.77 -9.70 -12.07
N SER A 75 18.93 -10.22 -12.45
CA SER A 75 19.15 -11.66 -12.54
C SER A 75 19.20 -12.33 -11.17
N GLU A 76 19.76 -11.67 -10.16
CA GLU A 76 19.74 -12.14 -8.76
C GLU A 76 18.32 -12.19 -8.20
N ASN A 77 17.52 -11.15 -8.44
CA ASN A 77 16.10 -11.14 -8.10
C ASN A 77 15.34 -12.25 -8.83
N GLY A 78 15.59 -12.42 -10.14
CA GLY A 78 15.00 -13.50 -10.94
C GLY A 78 15.34 -14.88 -10.41
N LEU A 79 16.59 -15.10 -9.96
CA LEU A 79 17.02 -16.34 -9.33
C LEU A 79 16.22 -16.62 -8.04
N ILE A 80 16.05 -15.61 -7.18
CA ILE A 80 15.26 -15.73 -5.95
C ILE A 80 13.79 -16.05 -6.27
N LEU A 81 13.18 -15.30 -7.20
CA LEU A 81 11.78 -15.45 -7.60
C LEU A 81 11.51 -16.76 -8.36
N SER A 82 12.54 -17.40 -8.90
CA SER A 82 12.42 -18.69 -9.59
C SER A 82 12.40 -19.91 -8.67
N ASN A 83 12.72 -19.75 -7.38
CA ASN A 83 12.81 -20.88 -6.44
C ASN A 83 11.46 -21.56 -6.22
N TYR A 84 10.38 -20.78 -6.17
CA TYR A 84 9.04 -21.26 -5.90
C TYR A 84 8.04 -20.49 -6.76
N VAL A 85 7.45 -21.19 -7.73
CA VAL A 85 6.54 -20.62 -8.73
C VAL A 85 5.19 -21.32 -8.68
N VAL A 86 4.16 -20.68 -9.20
CA VAL A 86 2.82 -21.27 -9.34
C VAL A 86 2.57 -21.65 -10.80
N ARG A 87 1.70 -22.63 -11.04
CA ARG A 87 1.33 -23.05 -12.40
C ARG A 87 -0.15 -22.76 -12.65
N PRO A 88 -0.50 -21.51 -13.00
CA PRO A 88 -1.90 -21.11 -13.15
C PRO A 88 -2.55 -21.76 -14.37
N TYR A 89 -3.86 -21.90 -14.33
CA TYR A 89 -4.64 -22.46 -15.44
C TYR A 89 -5.10 -21.34 -16.39
N VAL A 90 -4.40 -21.21 -17.52
CA VAL A 90 -4.69 -20.19 -18.53
C VAL A 90 -5.87 -20.66 -19.39
N LEU A 91 -7.00 -19.96 -19.26
CA LEU A 91 -8.23 -20.26 -19.99
C LEU A 91 -8.14 -19.83 -21.46
N ALA A 92 -7.57 -18.64 -21.69
CA ALA A 92 -7.38 -18.11 -23.03
C ALA A 92 -6.33 -16.99 -23.05
N SER A 93 -5.81 -16.71 -24.24
CA SER A 93 -5.04 -15.51 -24.52
C SER A 93 -5.42 -14.90 -25.87
N VAL A 94 -5.32 -13.59 -26.00
CA VAL A 94 -5.64 -12.84 -27.22
C VAL A 94 -4.69 -11.67 -27.39
N VAL A 95 -4.31 -11.40 -28.65
CA VAL A 95 -3.46 -10.26 -28.99
C VAL A 95 -4.32 -9.00 -29.04
N VAL A 96 -3.89 -7.97 -28.32
CA VAL A 96 -4.57 -6.68 -28.24
C VAL A 96 -3.62 -5.53 -28.59
N PRO A 97 -4.10 -4.41 -29.17
CA PRO A 97 -3.27 -3.24 -29.44
C PRO A 97 -2.74 -2.62 -28.14
N GLN A 98 -1.45 -2.30 -28.09
CA GLN A 98 -0.82 -1.71 -26.90
C GLN A 98 -1.48 -0.40 -26.43
N ARG A 99 -2.03 0.42 -27.33
CA ARG A 99 -2.66 1.70 -26.92
C ARG A 99 -4.02 1.51 -26.24
N ASP A 100 -4.78 0.51 -26.69
CA ASP A 100 -6.19 0.36 -26.34
C ASP A 100 -6.42 -0.86 -25.42
N PHE A 101 -5.35 -1.53 -24.97
CA PHE A 101 -5.43 -2.78 -24.22
C PHE A 101 -6.43 -2.74 -23.05
N PRO A 102 -6.50 -1.70 -22.19
CA PRO A 102 -7.41 -1.65 -21.03
C PRO A 102 -8.89 -1.74 -21.43
N LEU A 103 -9.21 -1.44 -22.68
CA LEU A 103 -10.59 -1.51 -23.17
C LEU A 103 -11.00 -2.93 -23.56
N TYR A 104 -10.10 -3.90 -23.62
CA TYR A 104 -10.43 -5.29 -23.99
C TYR A 104 -10.71 -6.17 -22.76
N TYR A 105 -10.96 -5.58 -21.59
CA TYR A 105 -11.36 -6.31 -20.37
C TYR A 105 -12.80 -5.98 -20.04
N ASN A 106 -13.59 -6.95 -19.57
CA ASN A 106 -14.93 -6.70 -19.07
C ASN A 106 -15.04 -7.08 -17.59
N LEU A 107 -15.26 -6.08 -16.74
CA LEU A 107 -15.45 -6.20 -15.29
C LEU A 107 -16.84 -5.67 -14.88
N SER A 108 -17.81 -5.71 -15.79
CA SER A 108 -19.18 -5.32 -15.46
C SER A 108 -19.71 -6.26 -14.36
N PRO A 109 -20.22 -5.73 -13.22
CA PRO A 109 -20.67 -4.35 -13.03
C PRO A 109 -19.81 -3.42 -12.12
N SER A 110 -18.63 -3.80 -11.63
CA SER A 110 -17.99 -3.07 -10.51
C SER A 110 -17.30 -1.73 -10.84
N GLY A 111 -17.03 -1.44 -12.12
CA GLY A 111 -16.30 -0.23 -12.49
C GLY A 111 -16.13 -0.04 -13.99
N CYS A 112 -15.38 1.00 -14.35
CA CYS A 112 -15.09 1.37 -15.73
C CYS A 112 -13.69 1.99 -15.88
N TRP A 113 -13.10 1.83 -17.06
CA TRP A 113 -11.87 2.52 -17.41
C TRP A 113 -12.16 3.99 -17.75
N ALA A 114 -11.32 4.89 -17.24
CA ALA A 114 -11.37 6.33 -17.53
C ALA A 114 -9.96 6.87 -17.76
N TYR A 115 -9.87 8.06 -18.33
CA TYR A 115 -8.65 8.85 -18.25
C TYR A 115 -8.74 9.80 -17.04
N PRO A 116 -7.62 10.09 -16.36
CA PRO A 116 -7.60 11.14 -15.35
C PRO A 116 -8.03 12.48 -15.98
N PRO A 117 -8.98 13.22 -15.37
CA PRO A 117 -9.35 14.55 -15.81
C PRO A 117 -8.15 15.49 -15.85
N ASP A 118 -8.18 16.46 -16.78
CA ASP A 118 -7.11 17.46 -16.92
C ASP A 118 -6.84 18.22 -15.61
N LEU A 119 -7.90 18.42 -14.81
CA LEU A 119 -7.80 19.09 -13.52
C LEU A 119 -6.93 18.30 -12.52
N LEU A 120 -7.07 16.97 -12.45
CA LEU A 120 -6.22 16.13 -11.61
C LEU A 120 -4.76 16.18 -12.08
N LEU A 121 -4.54 16.10 -13.40
CA LEU A 121 -3.20 16.17 -14.00
C LEU A 121 -2.53 17.52 -13.73
N GLN A 122 -3.29 18.62 -13.74
CA GLN A 122 -2.81 19.94 -13.38
C GLN A 122 -2.36 20.01 -11.91
N TYR A 123 -3.12 19.42 -10.99
CA TYR A 123 -2.79 19.44 -9.55
C TYR A 123 -1.50 18.70 -9.19
N VAL A 124 -1.10 17.73 -10.01
CA VAL A 124 0.14 16.96 -9.84
C VAL A 124 1.25 17.41 -10.79
N ASN A 125 1.09 18.57 -11.46
CA ASN A 125 2.04 19.12 -12.43
C ASN A 125 2.47 18.13 -13.52
N HIS A 126 1.53 17.34 -14.03
CA HIS A 126 1.80 16.31 -15.01
C HIS A 126 2.53 16.86 -16.25
N LYS A 127 3.61 16.20 -16.69
CA LYS A 127 4.35 16.52 -17.92
C LYS A 127 3.96 15.59 -19.07
N GLY A 128 3.77 16.20 -20.24
CA GLY A 128 3.48 15.49 -21.49
C GLY A 128 1.98 15.40 -21.80
N ASP A 129 1.68 14.93 -23.01
CA ASP A 129 0.31 14.74 -23.50
C ASP A 129 -0.21 13.31 -23.26
N GLU A 130 0.68 12.39 -22.89
CA GLU A 130 0.34 10.98 -22.67
C GLU A 130 -0.42 10.82 -21.36
N LYS A 131 -1.56 10.11 -21.41
CA LYS A 131 -2.37 9.82 -20.22
C LYS A 131 -2.48 8.33 -20.04
N LEU A 132 -2.08 7.83 -18.88
CA LEU A 132 -2.36 6.45 -18.53
C LEU A 132 -3.81 6.32 -18.04
N PRO A 133 -4.51 5.26 -18.47
CA PRO A 133 -5.87 5.00 -18.05
C PRO A 133 -5.88 4.53 -16.59
N LEU A 134 -6.92 4.93 -15.87
CA LEU A 134 -7.20 4.51 -14.50
C LEU A 134 -8.49 3.68 -14.49
N PHE A 135 -8.65 2.83 -13.48
CA PHE A 135 -9.89 2.08 -13.27
C PHE A 135 -10.72 2.73 -12.17
N TYR A 136 -11.88 3.28 -12.52
CA TYR A 136 -12.80 3.92 -11.60
C TYR A 136 -13.84 2.92 -11.08
N ARG A 137 -13.90 2.76 -9.75
CA ARG A 137 -14.92 1.97 -9.03
C ARG A 137 -15.81 2.90 -8.21
N PRO A 138 -17.08 3.11 -8.57
CA PRO A 138 -17.98 4.02 -7.83
C PRO A 138 -18.20 3.65 -6.35
N ALA A 139 -18.09 2.36 -6.04
CA ALA A 139 -18.24 1.85 -4.67
C ALA A 139 -17.10 2.29 -3.74
N LEU A 140 -15.91 2.52 -4.27
CA LEU A 140 -14.74 2.91 -3.48
C LEU A 140 -14.74 4.40 -3.17
N ASP A 141 -14.15 4.73 -2.03
CA ASP A 141 -13.81 6.09 -1.60
C ASP A 141 -12.39 6.50 -2.01
N ARG A 142 -11.59 5.60 -2.57
CA ARG A 142 -10.25 5.89 -3.09
C ARG A 142 -10.20 5.76 -4.60
N LEU A 143 -9.52 6.70 -5.23
CA LEU A 143 -9.18 6.69 -6.66
C LEU A 143 -7.67 6.79 -6.79
N VAL A 144 -7.08 5.87 -7.54
CA VAL A 144 -5.64 5.84 -7.82
C VAL A 144 -5.40 6.07 -9.30
N PHE A 145 -4.34 6.79 -9.63
CA PHE A 145 -3.93 7.04 -11.01
C PHE A 145 -2.42 7.26 -11.09
N ALA A 146 -1.85 7.07 -12.28
CA ALA A 146 -0.44 7.34 -12.55
C ALA A 146 -0.27 8.66 -13.30
N ALA A 147 0.74 9.44 -12.92
CA ALA A 147 1.11 10.69 -13.58
C ALA A 147 2.62 10.92 -13.47
N CYS A 148 3.19 11.61 -14.45
CA CYS A 148 4.60 12.00 -14.47
C CYS A 148 4.75 13.46 -14.02
N ASP A 149 5.33 13.72 -12.85
CA ASP A 149 5.49 15.09 -12.32
C ASP A 149 6.61 15.86 -13.06
N SER A 150 6.34 17.10 -13.45
CA SER A 150 7.35 18.01 -14.04
C SER A 150 8.36 18.55 -13.04
N LEU A 151 8.05 18.53 -11.75
CA LEU A 151 8.90 19.00 -10.66
C LEU A 151 9.74 17.89 -10.02
N SER A 152 9.50 16.63 -10.41
CA SER A 152 10.23 15.45 -9.94
C SER A 152 11.20 14.92 -11.00
N ASP A 153 12.31 14.37 -10.54
CA ASP A 153 13.29 13.64 -11.36
C ASP A 153 12.86 12.17 -11.61
N THR A 154 11.71 11.76 -11.07
CA THR A 154 11.13 10.42 -11.21
C THR A 154 10.40 10.24 -12.54
N GLY A 155 10.14 8.97 -12.90
CA GLY A 155 9.32 8.59 -14.04
C GLY A 155 7.81 8.78 -13.77
N TRP A 156 7.01 7.77 -14.09
CA TRP A 156 5.61 7.74 -13.69
C TRP A 156 5.48 7.44 -12.20
N ASP A 157 4.67 8.22 -11.49
CA ASP A 157 4.35 8.02 -10.08
C ASP A 157 2.86 7.74 -9.89
N ILE A 158 2.53 6.98 -8.85
CA ILE A 158 1.15 6.73 -8.43
C ILE A 158 0.71 7.80 -7.43
N TYR A 159 -0.46 8.36 -7.71
CA TYR A 159 -1.18 9.32 -6.89
C TYR A 159 -2.52 8.73 -6.45
N MET A 160 -3.01 9.21 -5.31
CA MET A 160 -4.29 8.82 -4.74
C MET A 160 -5.10 10.06 -4.38
N THR A 161 -6.40 10.01 -4.62
CA THR A 161 -7.37 10.98 -4.10
C THR A 161 -8.50 10.24 -3.41
N GLU A 162 -9.05 10.86 -2.38
CA GLU A 162 -10.05 10.28 -1.48
C GLU A 162 -11.37 11.03 -1.59
N ARG A 163 -12.47 10.31 -1.59
CA ARG A 163 -13.82 10.86 -1.64
C ARG A 163 -14.19 11.37 -0.26
N THR A 164 -14.42 12.67 -0.16
CA THR A 164 -14.81 13.34 1.08
C THR A 164 -16.32 13.65 1.07
N PHE A 165 -16.91 13.57 2.26
CA PHE A 165 -18.33 13.82 2.50
C PHE A 165 -18.47 14.96 3.50
N ASP A 166 -18.26 16.19 3.04
CA ASP A 166 -18.53 17.38 3.85
C ASP A 166 -19.96 17.90 3.56
N THR A 167 -20.10 18.76 2.55
CA THR A 167 -21.39 19.33 2.12
C THR A 167 -21.84 18.88 0.72
N LEU A 168 -20.89 18.39 -0.09
CA LEU A 168 -21.08 17.79 -1.42
C LEU A 168 -20.12 16.59 -1.55
N VAL A 169 -20.44 15.63 -2.40
CA VAL A 169 -19.51 14.54 -2.75
C VAL A 169 -18.39 15.12 -3.62
N CYS A 170 -17.19 15.17 -3.08
CA CYS A 170 -16.00 15.65 -3.81
C CYS A 170 -14.80 14.77 -3.51
N TRP A 171 -13.74 14.94 -4.30
CA TRP A 171 -12.48 14.24 -4.18
C TRP A 171 -11.43 15.19 -3.61
N SER A 172 -10.66 14.74 -2.63
CA SER A 172 -9.57 15.50 -2.00
C SER A 172 -8.46 15.82 -3.01
N PRO A 173 -7.58 16.80 -2.72
CA PRO A 173 -6.43 17.04 -3.57
C PRO A 173 -5.58 15.75 -3.70
N PRO A 174 -5.10 15.41 -4.91
CA PRO A 174 -4.33 14.18 -5.12
C PRO A 174 -3.01 14.22 -4.34
N VAL A 175 -2.71 13.12 -3.66
CA VAL A 175 -1.49 12.93 -2.87
C VAL A 175 -0.60 11.90 -3.57
N ARG A 176 0.68 12.23 -3.75
CA ARG A 176 1.69 11.29 -4.25
C ARG A 176 1.91 10.20 -3.20
N LEU A 177 1.82 8.92 -3.60
CA LEU A 177 2.09 7.81 -2.68
C LEU A 177 3.55 7.82 -2.20
N GLY A 178 3.80 7.18 -1.06
CA GLY A 178 5.08 7.18 -0.37
C GLY A 178 6.24 6.55 -1.16
N PRO A 179 7.48 6.71 -0.67
CA PRO A 179 8.70 6.25 -1.36
C PRO A 179 8.83 4.72 -1.44
N ASP A 180 8.04 3.98 -0.67
CA ASP A 180 7.99 2.51 -0.77
C ASP A 180 7.27 2.05 -2.05
N ILE A 181 6.34 2.87 -2.56
CA ILE A 181 5.63 2.62 -3.83
C ILE A 181 6.34 3.35 -4.96
N ASN A 182 6.51 4.67 -4.82
CA ASN A 182 7.02 5.53 -5.88
C ASN A 182 8.56 5.61 -5.84
N THR A 183 9.20 5.12 -6.88
CA THR A 183 10.66 5.00 -7.00
C THR A 183 11.23 6.03 -7.97
N GLN A 184 12.49 5.84 -8.40
CA GLN A 184 13.07 6.62 -9.51
C GLN A 184 12.63 6.09 -10.88
N GLY A 185 12.03 4.90 -10.93
CA GLY A 185 11.51 4.28 -12.14
C GLY A 185 10.11 4.79 -12.51
N ASN A 186 9.37 3.92 -13.18
CA ASN A 186 8.00 4.12 -13.63
C ASN A 186 7.07 3.17 -12.89
N GLU A 187 6.22 3.72 -12.04
CA GLU A 187 5.08 3.06 -11.45
C GLU A 187 3.81 3.35 -12.25
N MET A 188 3.22 2.32 -12.85
CA MET A 188 2.15 2.46 -13.84
C MET A 188 0.99 1.49 -13.63
N TYR A 189 -0.12 1.81 -14.28
CA TYR A 189 -1.38 1.04 -14.28
C TYR A 189 -1.87 0.60 -12.89
N PRO A 190 -1.97 1.52 -11.91
CA PRO A 190 -2.46 1.18 -10.58
C PRO A 190 -3.94 0.79 -10.62
N VAL A 191 -4.28 -0.25 -9.87
CA VAL A 191 -5.63 -0.79 -9.75
C VAL A 191 -5.90 -1.20 -8.32
N LEU A 192 -7.06 -0.79 -7.81
CA LEU A 192 -7.58 -1.28 -6.54
C LEU A 192 -8.44 -2.53 -6.73
N SER A 193 -8.27 -3.49 -5.81
CA SER A 193 -9.19 -4.60 -5.61
C SER A 193 -10.61 -4.12 -5.33
N ALA A 194 -11.60 -5.01 -5.47
CA ALA A 194 -13.01 -4.67 -5.28
C ALA A 194 -13.34 -4.16 -3.87
N ASP A 195 -12.59 -4.59 -2.86
CA ASP A 195 -12.71 -4.13 -1.47
C ASP A 195 -11.86 -2.88 -1.17
N GLY A 196 -11.04 -2.42 -2.12
CA GLY A 196 -10.17 -1.26 -1.96
C GLY A 196 -8.93 -1.47 -1.09
N ASN A 197 -8.70 -2.67 -0.55
CA ASN A 197 -7.61 -2.93 0.41
C ASN A 197 -6.32 -3.45 -0.22
N THR A 198 -6.33 -3.77 -1.51
CA THR A 198 -5.17 -4.26 -2.24
C THR A 198 -4.94 -3.39 -3.48
N LEU A 199 -3.73 -2.86 -3.60
CA LEU A 199 -3.25 -2.11 -4.75
C LEU A 199 -2.36 -3.01 -5.60
N TYR A 200 -2.73 -3.21 -6.87
CA TYR A 200 -1.90 -3.82 -7.89
C TYR A 200 -1.35 -2.75 -8.80
N PHE A 201 -0.09 -2.84 -9.19
CA PHE A 201 0.56 -1.93 -10.13
C PHE A 201 1.78 -2.59 -10.76
N CYS A 202 2.34 -1.99 -11.79
CA CYS A 202 3.63 -2.42 -12.33
C CYS A 202 4.73 -1.38 -12.06
N SER A 203 5.96 -1.83 -11.83
CA SER A 203 7.14 -0.98 -11.62
C SER A 203 8.37 -1.53 -12.34
N ASP A 204 9.21 -0.64 -12.89
CA ASP A 204 10.57 -0.96 -13.37
C ASP A 204 11.68 -0.46 -12.43
N GLY A 205 11.33 0.20 -11.32
CA GLY A 205 12.27 0.70 -10.32
C GLY A 205 12.32 -0.12 -9.01
N LEU A 206 11.30 -0.92 -8.73
CA LEU A 206 11.27 -1.85 -7.60
C LEU A 206 12.05 -3.16 -7.89
N PRO A 207 12.46 -3.92 -6.85
CA PRO A 207 13.17 -5.19 -7.02
C PRO A 207 12.40 -6.20 -7.87
N GLY A 208 12.86 -6.38 -9.11
CA GLY A 208 12.24 -7.26 -10.09
C GLY A 208 13.25 -7.91 -11.04
N LEU A 209 12.72 -8.65 -12.00
CA LEU A 209 13.45 -9.33 -13.07
C LEU A 209 13.82 -8.39 -14.22
N GLY A 210 13.53 -7.09 -14.13
CA GLY A 210 13.78 -6.13 -15.21
C GLY A 210 12.54 -5.94 -16.10
N GLY A 211 12.53 -4.86 -16.86
CA GLY A 211 11.29 -4.35 -17.46
C GLY A 211 10.26 -3.94 -16.39
N LEU A 212 9.00 -3.81 -16.78
CA LEU A 212 7.90 -3.61 -15.84
C LEU A 212 7.51 -4.95 -15.20
N ASN A 213 7.49 -5.01 -13.88
CA ASN A 213 7.04 -6.18 -13.13
C ASN A 213 5.85 -5.84 -12.24
N LEU A 214 5.03 -6.84 -11.93
CA LEU A 214 3.83 -6.66 -11.12
C LEU A 214 4.14 -6.72 -9.63
N PHE A 215 3.59 -5.76 -8.91
CA PHE A 215 3.66 -5.63 -7.47
C PHE A 215 2.27 -5.55 -6.86
N VAL A 216 2.18 -6.01 -5.62
CA VAL A 216 0.98 -5.90 -4.79
C VAL A 216 1.35 -5.20 -3.49
N SER A 217 0.51 -4.26 -3.06
CA SER A 217 0.61 -3.62 -1.76
C SER A 217 -0.75 -3.65 -1.06
N ARG A 218 -0.75 -3.77 0.27
CA ARG A 218 -1.94 -3.91 1.10
C ARG A 218 -2.14 -2.63 1.93
N TRP A 219 -3.38 -2.20 2.05
CA TRP A 219 -3.73 -1.07 2.92
C TRP A 219 -3.61 -1.48 4.40
N ASP A 220 -2.82 -0.74 5.17
CA ASP A 220 -2.72 -0.87 6.62
C ASP A 220 -3.60 0.20 7.29
N GLU A 221 -4.72 -0.24 7.86
CA GLU A 221 -5.67 0.64 8.55
C GLU A 221 -5.08 1.32 9.79
N ASN A 222 -4.08 0.73 10.45
CA ASN A 222 -3.49 1.34 11.64
C ASN A 222 -2.53 2.47 11.25
N LEU A 223 -1.79 2.28 10.17
CA LEU A 223 -0.82 3.26 9.67
C LEU A 223 -1.46 4.27 8.70
N GLN A 224 -2.69 4.02 8.25
CA GLN A 224 -3.37 4.76 7.17
C GLN A 224 -2.44 4.91 5.96
N ASN A 225 -1.77 3.81 5.60
CA ASN A 225 -0.77 3.80 4.55
C ASN A 225 -0.71 2.43 3.87
N TRP A 226 -0.11 2.40 2.68
CA TRP A 226 0.17 1.17 1.95
C TRP A 226 1.39 0.45 2.53
N SER A 227 1.34 -0.88 2.56
CA SER A 227 2.46 -1.73 2.95
C SER A 227 3.59 -1.67 1.92
N VAL A 228 4.79 -2.13 2.31
CA VAL A 228 5.89 -2.34 1.36
C VAL A 228 5.40 -3.24 0.21
N PRO A 229 5.58 -2.84 -1.07
CA PRO A 229 5.12 -3.64 -2.19
C PRO A 229 5.87 -4.97 -2.32
N GLU A 230 5.13 -6.03 -2.61
CA GLU A 230 5.67 -7.36 -2.84
C GLU A 230 5.59 -7.70 -4.33
N ASN A 231 6.69 -8.21 -4.89
CA ASN A 231 6.71 -8.69 -6.27
C ASN A 231 5.85 -9.96 -6.39
N MET A 232 4.94 -10.00 -7.35
CA MET A 232 4.03 -11.14 -7.54
C MET A 232 4.74 -12.43 -8.01
N GLY A 233 6.01 -12.34 -8.40
CA GLY A 233 6.86 -13.48 -8.74
C GLY A 233 6.45 -14.20 -10.02
N ILE A 234 7.20 -15.25 -10.39
CA ILE A 234 6.93 -16.01 -11.62
C ILE A 234 5.70 -16.92 -11.39
N PRO A 235 4.72 -16.96 -12.31
CA PRO A 235 4.74 -16.41 -13.66
C PRO A 235 4.06 -15.05 -13.82
N PHE A 236 3.64 -14.36 -12.76
CA PHE A 236 2.96 -13.07 -12.91
C PHE A 236 3.93 -11.96 -13.31
N SER A 237 5.14 -11.98 -12.75
CA SER A 237 6.29 -11.19 -13.19
C SER A 237 7.26 -12.05 -14.01
N SER A 238 7.87 -11.44 -15.02
CA SER A 238 8.77 -12.06 -16.01
C SER A 238 9.89 -11.10 -16.38
N THR A 239 10.74 -11.53 -17.31
CA THR A 239 11.80 -10.70 -17.90
C THR A 239 11.29 -9.73 -18.98
N GLY A 240 9.97 -9.72 -19.26
CA GLY A 240 9.30 -8.76 -20.13
C GLY A 240 8.60 -7.65 -19.36
N ASN A 241 7.71 -6.91 -20.04
CA ASN A 241 6.86 -5.90 -19.43
C ASN A 241 5.49 -6.48 -19.07
N ASP A 242 5.26 -6.64 -17.78
CA ASP A 242 4.03 -7.14 -17.17
C ASP A 242 3.27 -5.97 -16.55
N MET A 243 2.21 -5.54 -17.22
CA MET A 243 1.68 -4.19 -17.05
C MET A 243 0.46 -4.13 -16.14
N LEU A 244 -0.40 -5.14 -16.18
CA LEU A 244 -1.69 -5.09 -15.50
C LEU A 244 -2.09 -6.46 -14.98
N TYR A 245 -2.48 -6.49 -13.70
CA TYR A 245 -3.17 -7.60 -13.05
C TYR A 245 -4.51 -7.10 -12.52
N MET A 246 -5.58 -7.81 -12.85
CA MET A 246 -6.93 -7.38 -12.47
C MET A 246 -7.80 -8.60 -12.16
N LEU A 247 -8.20 -8.70 -10.90
CA LEU A 247 -9.06 -9.77 -10.41
C LEU A 247 -10.53 -9.48 -10.73
N SER A 248 -11.27 -10.51 -11.15
CA SER A 248 -12.72 -10.38 -11.32
C SER A 248 -13.42 -10.23 -9.97
N ASP A 249 -14.55 -9.54 -9.92
CA ASP A 249 -15.25 -9.26 -8.66
C ASP A 249 -15.84 -10.52 -8.01
N ASP A 250 -16.11 -11.55 -8.82
CA ASP A 250 -16.56 -12.86 -8.36
C ASP A 250 -15.40 -13.78 -7.93
N LEU A 251 -14.16 -13.30 -8.01
CA LEU A 251 -12.93 -14.04 -7.68
C LEU A 251 -12.80 -15.36 -8.43
N THR A 252 -13.31 -15.45 -9.67
CA THR A 252 -13.25 -16.68 -10.47
C THR A 252 -12.10 -16.66 -11.47
N TYR A 253 -11.72 -15.49 -11.98
CA TYR A 253 -10.61 -15.33 -12.90
C TYR A 253 -9.89 -14.01 -12.65
N PHE A 254 -8.68 -13.90 -13.16
CA PHE A 254 -8.03 -12.62 -13.32
C PHE A 254 -7.63 -12.42 -14.77
N TYR A 255 -7.53 -11.16 -15.14
CA TYR A 255 -6.93 -10.74 -16.39
C TYR A 255 -5.50 -10.29 -16.14
N PHE A 256 -4.63 -10.68 -17.05
CA PHE A 256 -3.22 -10.40 -16.99
C PHE A 256 -2.72 -9.91 -18.34
N VAL A 257 -1.86 -8.90 -18.35
CA VAL A 257 -1.39 -8.23 -19.58
C VAL A 257 0.12 -8.17 -19.62
N SER A 258 0.70 -8.67 -20.71
CA SER A 258 2.16 -8.72 -20.87
C SER A 258 2.59 -8.64 -22.33
N ASP A 259 3.81 -8.18 -22.57
CA ASP A 259 4.47 -8.24 -23.86
C ASP A 259 5.35 -9.50 -24.06
N ARG A 260 5.50 -10.35 -23.04
CA ARG A 260 6.49 -11.45 -23.00
C ARG A 260 6.42 -12.47 -24.14
N ASN A 261 5.30 -12.54 -24.84
CA ASN A 261 5.07 -13.40 -26.01
C ASN A 261 4.29 -12.64 -27.12
N ALA A 262 4.22 -11.32 -27.03
CA ALA A 262 3.41 -10.52 -27.92
C ALA A 262 4.15 -10.19 -29.23
N PRO A 263 3.43 -10.10 -30.36
CA PRO A 263 3.98 -9.48 -31.56
C PRO A 263 4.38 -8.02 -31.30
N LYS A 264 5.27 -7.49 -32.14
CA LYS A 264 5.68 -6.08 -32.06
C LYS A 264 4.46 -5.14 -32.06
N ASP A 265 4.52 -4.08 -31.25
CA ASP A 265 3.47 -3.06 -31.10
C ASP A 265 2.11 -3.60 -30.60
N SER A 266 2.10 -4.79 -29.99
CA SER A 266 0.93 -5.47 -29.45
C SER A 266 1.21 -6.02 -28.05
N LEU A 267 0.15 -6.36 -27.31
CA LEU A 267 0.23 -7.04 -26.02
C LEU A 267 -0.59 -8.34 -26.07
N LEU A 268 -0.31 -9.24 -25.15
CA LEU A 268 -1.16 -10.39 -24.87
C LEU A 268 -2.01 -10.13 -23.63
N LEU A 269 -3.32 -10.26 -23.82
CA LEU A 269 -4.30 -10.33 -22.75
C LEU A 269 -4.59 -11.80 -22.46
N TYR A 270 -4.29 -12.21 -21.23
CA TYR A 270 -4.58 -13.54 -20.70
C TYR A 270 -5.81 -13.49 -19.81
N LYS A 271 -6.71 -14.46 -19.97
CA LYS A 271 -7.75 -14.80 -19.00
C LYS A 271 -7.33 -16.06 -18.28
N VAL A 272 -7.22 -15.99 -16.96
CA VAL A 272 -6.63 -17.06 -16.16
C VAL A 272 -7.56 -17.38 -15.00
N GLU A 273 -7.76 -18.67 -14.72
CA GLU A 273 -8.54 -19.11 -13.56
C GLU A 273 -7.85 -18.64 -12.28
N TYR A 274 -8.62 -18.04 -11.37
CA TYR A 274 -8.12 -17.62 -10.08
C TYR A 274 -8.20 -18.77 -9.10
N GLU A 275 -7.04 -19.11 -8.52
CA GLU A 275 -6.94 -20.07 -7.42
C GLU A 275 -6.58 -19.29 -6.16
N THR A 276 -7.36 -19.44 -5.10
CA THR A 276 -7.15 -18.72 -3.84
C THR A 276 -5.88 -19.18 -3.11
N SER A 277 -5.45 -20.42 -3.34
CA SER A 277 -4.28 -21.00 -2.67
C SER A 277 -3.46 -21.86 -3.63
N PRO A 278 -2.81 -21.25 -4.63
CA PRO A 278 -2.08 -21.98 -5.65
C PRO A 278 -0.87 -22.68 -5.05
N VAL A 279 -0.68 -23.95 -5.40
CA VAL A 279 0.47 -24.73 -4.95
C VAL A 279 1.73 -24.18 -5.57
N LYS A 280 2.63 -23.66 -4.73
CA LYS A 280 3.98 -23.28 -5.15
C LYS A 280 4.82 -24.54 -5.34
N ILE A 281 5.46 -24.66 -6.50
CA ILE A 281 6.38 -25.73 -6.84
C ILE A 281 7.76 -25.17 -7.08
N ARG A 282 8.79 -25.96 -6.78
CA ARG A 282 10.15 -25.68 -7.23
C ARG A 282 10.32 -26.28 -8.63
N PRO A 283 10.59 -25.47 -9.68
CA PRO A 283 10.85 -26.01 -11.01
C PRO A 283 12.02 -27.00 -10.98
N SER A 284 11.88 -28.12 -11.67
CA SER A 284 12.92 -29.15 -11.79
C SER A 284 14.06 -28.74 -12.73
N SER A 285 13.80 -27.79 -13.63
CA SER A 285 14.76 -27.30 -14.61
C SER A 285 14.41 -25.88 -15.09
N VAL A 286 15.39 -25.19 -15.69
CA VAL A 286 15.15 -23.90 -16.37
C VAL A 286 14.13 -24.05 -17.50
N GLN A 287 14.09 -25.19 -18.17
CA GLN A 287 13.11 -25.46 -19.22
C GLN A 287 11.68 -25.47 -18.68
N GLU A 288 11.46 -26.17 -17.56
CA GLU A 288 10.15 -26.16 -16.89
C GLU A 288 9.75 -24.75 -16.42
N LEU A 289 10.70 -23.99 -15.86
CA LEU A 289 10.46 -22.60 -15.45
C LEU A 289 10.01 -21.73 -16.62
N ARG A 290 10.65 -21.86 -17.79
CA ARG A 290 10.28 -21.14 -19.01
C ARG A 290 8.88 -21.53 -19.50
N GLU A 291 8.53 -22.80 -19.45
CA GLU A 291 7.21 -23.29 -19.82
C GLU A 291 6.12 -22.72 -18.91
N ILE A 292 6.38 -22.64 -17.60
CA ILE A 292 5.48 -22.02 -16.62
C ILE A 292 5.35 -20.51 -16.90
N ALA A 293 6.48 -19.82 -17.13
CA ALA A 293 6.50 -18.39 -17.40
C ALA A 293 5.83 -17.98 -18.73
N ALA A 294 5.76 -18.91 -19.71
CA ALA A 294 5.16 -18.66 -21.01
C ALA A 294 3.63 -18.47 -20.97
N LEU A 295 2.95 -18.97 -19.92
CA LEU A 295 1.50 -18.85 -19.74
C LEU A 295 0.70 -19.33 -20.97
N SER A 296 1.10 -20.44 -21.58
CA SER A 296 0.41 -21.01 -22.73
C SER A 296 -0.98 -21.54 -22.35
N PRO A 297 -2.05 -21.20 -23.09
CA PRO A 297 -3.39 -21.77 -22.90
C PRO A 297 -3.37 -23.30 -23.00
N LYS A 298 -4.17 -23.99 -22.20
CA LYS A 298 -4.30 -25.46 -22.25
C LYS A 298 -5.58 -25.87 -22.96
N ASP A 299 -5.49 -26.84 -23.87
CA ASP A 299 -6.61 -27.33 -24.69
C ASP A 299 -7.66 -28.17 -23.91
N SER A 300 -7.43 -28.50 -22.63
CA SER A 300 -8.36 -29.32 -21.83
C SER A 300 -8.34 -28.97 -20.34
N HIS A 301 -9.52 -28.83 -19.73
CA HIS A 301 -9.72 -28.64 -18.28
C HIS A 301 -9.59 -30.00 -17.57
N PRO A 302 -8.89 -30.11 -16.42
CA PRO A 302 -8.75 -31.39 -15.71
C PRO A 302 -10.07 -32.02 -15.21
N ASN A 303 -11.19 -31.27 -15.24
CA ASN A 303 -12.48 -31.69 -14.69
C ASN A 303 -13.54 -32.07 -15.74
N ALA A 304 -13.16 -32.28 -17.00
CA ALA A 304 -14.04 -32.90 -17.99
C ALA A 304 -13.76 -34.42 -18.05
N ASP A 305 -14.55 -35.19 -17.29
CA ASP A 305 -14.75 -36.65 -17.37
C ASP A 305 -13.67 -37.48 -18.08
N THR A 306 -12.79 -38.11 -17.30
CA THR A 306 -12.46 -39.53 -17.50
C THR A 306 -12.29 -40.22 -16.16
N GLY A 307 -13.41 -40.67 -15.59
CA GLY A 307 -13.42 -41.90 -14.82
C GLY A 307 -13.07 -43.05 -15.76
N THR A 308 -11.79 -43.36 -15.94
CA THR A 308 -11.37 -44.68 -16.43
C THR A 308 -10.06 -45.07 -15.78
N SER A 309 -10.18 -46.03 -14.87
CA SER A 309 -9.12 -46.84 -14.31
C SER A 309 -8.11 -47.27 -15.38
N ALA A 310 -6.88 -46.78 -15.30
CA ALA A 310 -5.73 -47.49 -15.85
C ALA A 310 -5.09 -48.32 -14.73
N ARG A 311 -5.72 -49.44 -14.41
CA ARG A 311 -5.05 -50.59 -13.81
C ARG A 311 -3.97 -51.03 -14.79
N SER A 312 -2.73 -50.98 -14.35
CA SER A 312 -1.60 -51.67 -14.96
C SER A 312 -1.93 -53.16 -15.07
N ALA A 313 -2.17 -53.64 -16.29
CA ALA A 313 -2.20 -55.05 -16.64
C ALA A 313 -0.88 -55.38 -17.33
N ASP A 314 0.15 -55.68 -16.55
CA ASP A 314 1.32 -56.39 -17.03
C ASP A 314 0.95 -57.86 -17.26
N THR A 315 1.05 -58.31 -18.51
CA THR A 315 1.05 -59.73 -18.84
C THR A 315 2.35 -60.07 -19.58
N ALA A 316 3.25 -60.68 -18.82
CA ALA A 316 4.27 -61.66 -19.18
C ALA A 316 4.88 -61.67 -20.59
N THR A 317 6.20 -61.51 -20.65
CA THR A 317 7.05 -62.54 -21.29
C THR A 317 8.34 -62.73 -20.47
N SER A 318 8.60 -64.00 -20.20
CA SER A 318 9.64 -64.64 -19.37
C SER A 318 11.11 -64.32 -19.71
N ALA A 319 11.99 -64.31 -18.70
CA ALA A 319 12.80 -65.49 -18.32
C ALA A 319 13.92 -65.19 -17.29
N HIS A 320 14.12 -66.18 -16.39
CA HIS A 320 15.31 -66.52 -15.59
C HIS A 320 15.70 -65.67 -14.36
N LEU A 321 15.44 -66.18 -13.13
CA LEU A 321 16.31 -67.04 -12.28
C LEU A 321 17.43 -66.20 -11.61
N VAL A 322 17.61 -66.09 -10.29
CA VAL A 322 17.70 -67.08 -9.19
C VAL A 322 17.67 -66.33 -7.84
N ASP A 323 17.11 -66.97 -6.80
CA ASP A 323 17.38 -66.95 -5.33
C ASP A 323 18.12 -65.75 -4.69
N THR A 324 17.85 -65.28 -3.46
CA THR A 324 17.39 -65.98 -2.25
C THR A 324 17.01 -64.97 -1.16
N ALA A 325 16.22 -65.46 -0.21
CA ALA A 325 15.74 -64.84 1.01
C ALA A 325 16.83 -64.28 1.97
N THR A 326 16.42 -63.43 2.92
CA THR A 326 16.27 -63.77 4.36
C THR A 326 16.43 -62.54 5.28
N SER A 327 15.33 -62.13 5.90
CA SER A 327 15.12 -61.87 7.33
C SER A 327 16.30 -61.40 8.24
N ALA A 328 16.09 -60.20 8.81
CA ALA A 328 16.10 -59.88 10.24
C ALA A 328 17.39 -59.46 11.01
N ARG A 329 17.12 -58.47 11.89
CA ARG A 329 17.68 -58.14 13.22
C ARG A 329 19.01 -57.35 13.32
N SER A 330 18.85 -56.09 13.73
CA SER A 330 19.29 -55.54 15.04
C SER A 330 20.56 -56.15 15.66
N ALA A 331 21.65 -55.38 15.70
CA ALA A 331 22.11 -54.67 16.91
C ALA A 331 23.56 -54.18 16.78
N ASP A 332 23.78 -53.01 17.38
CA ASP A 332 24.97 -52.59 18.13
C ASP A 332 26.16 -51.89 17.47
N ALA A 333 26.63 -50.90 18.22
CA ALA A 333 27.53 -49.83 17.87
C ALA A 333 29.02 -50.22 17.91
N THR A 334 29.86 -49.53 17.12
CA THR A 334 30.94 -48.64 17.64
C THR A 334 31.85 -48.10 16.53
N HIS A 335 32.08 -46.78 16.60
CA HIS A 335 33.25 -45.98 16.19
C HIS A 335 34.06 -46.33 14.94
N ILE A 336 34.00 -45.47 13.91
CA ILE A 336 35.18 -44.77 13.34
C ILE A 336 34.76 -43.34 12.94
N ARG A 337 35.57 -42.35 13.29
CA ARG A 337 35.38 -40.90 13.09
C ARG A 337 36.29 -40.46 11.94
N ALA A 338 35.74 -39.80 10.91
CA ALA A 338 36.45 -38.86 10.03
C ALA A 338 35.45 -38.07 9.16
N THR A 339 35.34 -36.77 9.46
CA THR A 339 35.22 -35.61 8.54
C THR A 339 34.39 -35.74 7.26
N ASP A 340 33.26 -35.03 7.16
CA ASP A 340 33.10 -33.88 6.24
C ASP A 340 31.71 -33.23 6.30
N THR A 341 31.69 -31.90 6.20
CA THR A 341 30.60 -31.00 5.78
C THR A 341 29.18 -31.20 6.35
N THR A 342 28.82 -30.40 7.38
CA THR A 342 27.44 -30.11 7.74
C THR A 342 26.77 -29.19 6.72
N ASP A 343 25.89 -29.78 5.93
CA ASP A 343 24.78 -29.13 5.23
C ASP A 343 23.68 -28.82 6.26
N SER A 344 23.55 -27.57 6.71
CA SER A 344 22.50 -27.18 7.66
C SER A 344 21.18 -26.91 6.94
N ARG A 345 20.45 -27.98 6.63
CA ARG A 345 19.00 -27.93 6.41
C ARG A 345 18.32 -27.75 7.77
N THR A 346 17.78 -26.56 8.05
CA THR A 346 16.81 -26.39 9.14
C THR A 346 15.48 -26.99 8.70
N ALA A 347 15.18 -28.20 9.20
CA ALA A 347 13.84 -28.77 9.15
C ALA A 347 12.88 -27.94 10.01
N VAL A 348 11.69 -27.64 9.48
CA VAL A 348 10.60 -26.94 10.17
C VAL A 348 10.10 -27.80 11.34
N SER A 349 9.76 -27.18 12.48
CA SER A 349 9.37 -27.90 13.71
C SER A 349 7.95 -28.48 13.65
N ASP A 350 7.73 -29.64 14.28
CA ASP A 350 6.45 -30.38 14.26
C ASP A 350 5.26 -29.56 14.82
N SER A 351 5.52 -28.59 15.70
CA SER A 351 4.49 -27.68 16.24
C SER A 351 3.90 -26.74 15.17
N VAL A 352 4.70 -26.34 14.17
CA VAL A 352 4.25 -25.52 13.05
C VAL A 352 3.37 -26.34 12.09
N LEU A 353 3.67 -27.63 11.91
CA LEU A 353 2.91 -28.55 11.07
C LEU A 353 1.50 -28.87 11.63
N GLN A 354 1.34 -28.87 12.95
CA GLN A 354 0.02 -29.10 13.57
C GLN A 354 -0.87 -27.84 13.49
N LYS A 355 -0.32 -26.66 13.80
CA LYS A 355 -1.04 -25.37 13.69
C LYS A 355 -1.49 -25.07 12.27
N THR A 356 -0.67 -25.42 11.27
CA THR A 356 -1.02 -25.24 9.86
C THR A 356 -2.17 -26.16 9.42
N ARG A 357 -2.26 -27.41 9.90
CA ARG A 357 -3.39 -28.31 9.57
C ARG A 357 -4.74 -27.80 10.08
N GLU A 358 -4.79 -27.33 11.33
CA GLU A 358 -6.02 -26.78 11.93
C GLU A 358 -6.46 -25.50 11.22
N ALA A 359 -5.50 -24.61 10.92
CA ALA A 359 -5.75 -23.38 10.16
C ALA A 359 -6.30 -23.65 8.74
N THR A 360 -5.90 -24.75 8.10
CA THR A 360 -6.33 -25.12 6.74
C THR A 360 -7.79 -25.52 6.67
N GLN A 361 -8.25 -26.31 7.64
CA GLN A 361 -9.66 -26.72 7.71
C GLN A 361 -10.55 -25.52 8.01
N HIS A 362 -10.10 -24.63 8.90
CA HIS A 362 -10.80 -23.38 9.21
C HIS A 362 -10.87 -22.44 8.00
N TYR A 363 -9.78 -22.31 7.24
CA TYR A 363 -9.75 -21.51 6.01
C TYR A 363 -10.73 -22.01 4.93
N ALA A 364 -10.83 -23.33 4.73
CA ALA A 364 -11.79 -23.92 3.80
C ALA A 364 -13.26 -23.63 4.19
N GLN A 365 -13.56 -23.61 5.49
CA GLN A 365 -14.88 -23.24 6.01
C GLN A 365 -15.19 -21.76 5.77
N LEU A 366 -14.22 -20.87 6.06
CA LEU A 366 -14.35 -19.43 5.82
C LEU A 366 -14.55 -19.12 4.34
N SER A 367 -13.79 -19.75 3.44
CA SER A 367 -13.94 -19.59 1.98
C SER A 367 -15.34 -19.97 1.50
N LYS A 368 -15.93 -21.04 2.04
CA LYS A 368 -17.31 -21.43 1.75
C LYS A 368 -18.33 -20.44 2.31
N ALA A 369 -18.07 -19.89 3.50
CA ALA A 369 -18.90 -18.87 4.13
C ALA A 369 -18.90 -17.56 3.33
N VAL A 370 -17.73 -17.11 2.84
CA VAL A 370 -17.61 -15.93 1.95
C VAL A 370 -18.50 -16.10 0.72
N ARG A 371 -18.39 -17.22 -0.02
CA ARG A 371 -19.23 -17.46 -1.21
C ARG A 371 -20.73 -17.44 -0.89
N ASN A 372 -21.14 -17.99 0.24
CA ASN A 372 -22.55 -17.99 0.67
C ASN A 372 -23.02 -16.57 1.02
N LEU A 373 -22.24 -15.82 1.80
CA LEU A 373 -22.56 -14.44 2.19
C LEU A 373 -22.63 -13.51 0.97
N THR A 374 -21.72 -13.64 0.01
CA THR A 374 -21.78 -12.90 -1.26
C THR A 374 -23.08 -13.18 -2.01
N GLY A 375 -23.52 -14.44 -2.07
CA GLY A 375 -24.81 -14.81 -2.67
C GLY A 375 -26.01 -14.20 -1.94
N GLN A 376 -25.96 -14.10 -0.60
CA GLN A 376 -27.01 -13.48 0.20
C GLN A 376 -27.07 -11.97 0.02
N VAL A 377 -25.92 -11.29 -0.03
CA VAL A 377 -25.82 -9.84 -0.31
C VAL A 377 -26.47 -9.51 -1.65
N ASN A 378 -26.11 -10.22 -2.73
CA ASN A 378 -26.66 -9.98 -4.06
C ASN A 378 -28.20 -10.12 -4.08
N LYS A 379 -28.71 -11.18 -3.44
CA LYS A 379 -30.17 -11.42 -3.35
C LYS A 379 -30.89 -10.32 -2.55
N GLN A 380 -30.23 -9.79 -1.52
CA GLN A 380 -30.78 -8.72 -0.68
C GLN A 380 -30.79 -7.37 -1.43
N GLU A 381 -29.77 -7.09 -2.24
CA GLU A 381 -29.71 -5.91 -3.11
C GLU A 381 -30.82 -5.93 -4.17
N GLU A 382 -31.05 -7.08 -4.81
CA GLU A 382 -32.16 -7.26 -5.77
C GLU A 382 -33.53 -7.02 -5.11
N LYS A 383 -33.73 -7.51 -3.89
CA LYS A 383 -34.95 -7.27 -3.10
C LYS A 383 -35.13 -5.79 -2.80
N LEU A 384 -34.09 -5.09 -2.36
CA LEU A 384 -34.14 -3.65 -2.09
C LEU A 384 -34.46 -2.81 -3.33
N ASP A 385 -33.88 -3.15 -4.47
CA ASP A 385 -34.17 -2.47 -5.73
C ASP A 385 -35.65 -2.64 -6.13
N SER A 386 -36.22 -3.83 -5.91
CA SER A 386 -37.65 -4.08 -6.14
C SER A 386 -38.57 -3.27 -5.21
N LEU A 387 -38.19 -3.13 -3.94
CA LEU A 387 -38.94 -2.35 -2.94
C LEU A 387 -38.88 -0.85 -3.25
N ARG A 388 -37.70 -0.33 -3.64
CA ARG A 388 -37.52 1.07 -4.04
C ARG A 388 -38.32 1.41 -5.29
N LYS A 389 -38.35 0.53 -6.29
CA LYS A 389 -39.20 0.67 -7.48
C LYS A 389 -40.69 0.74 -7.09
N THR A 390 -41.13 -0.12 -6.18
CA THR A 390 -42.52 -0.13 -5.70
C THR A 390 -42.87 1.15 -4.93
N TYR A 391 -41.97 1.63 -4.06
CA TYR A 391 -42.14 2.87 -3.29
C TYR A 391 -42.39 4.09 -4.18
N VAL A 392 -41.68 4.21 -5.30
CA VAL A 392 -41.85 5.31 -6.25
C VAL A 392 -43.23 5.30 -6.94
N THR A 393 -43.84 4.11 -7.09
CA THR A 393 -45.15 3.96 -7.77
C THR A 393 -46.35 4.18 -6.85
N LEU A 394 -46.16 4.23 -5.52
CA LEU A 394 -47.25 4.43 -4.57
C LEU A 394 -47.72 5.90 -4.54
N SER A 395 -49.02 6.11 -4.36
CA SER A 395 -49.66 7.45 -4.35
C SER A 395 -50.22 7.85 -2.97
N ARG A 396 -50.47 6.88 -2.09
CA ARG A 396 -50.96 7.10 -0.72
C ARG A 396 -49.80 7.29 0.25
N GLU A 397 -49.87 8.36 1.05
CA GLU A 397 -48.85 8.73 2.07
C GLU A 397 -48.66 7.67 3.16
N GLU A 398 -49.75 7.05 3.64
CA GLU A 398 -49.68 6.00 4.66
C GLU A 398 -48.92 4.75 4.16
N ASP A 399 -49.20 4.32 2.92
CA ASP A 399 -48.53 3.18 2.29
C ASP A 399 -47.05 3.47 2.02
N LYS A 400 -46.71 4.72 1.63
CA LYS A 400 -45.32 5.16 1.48
C LYS A 400 -44.56 5.09 2.80
N SER A 401 -45.15 5.54 3.90
CA SER A 401 -44.49 5.48 5.20
C SER A 401 -44.16 4.05 5.64
N ILE A 402 -45.06 3.10 5.37
CA ILE A 402 -44.84 1.66 5.66
C ILE A 402 -43.69 1.10 4.81
N PHE A 403 -43.71 1.35 3.50
CA PHE A 403 -42.64 0.88 2.61
C PHE A 403 -41.29 1.57 2.88
N ALA A 404 -41.28 2.84 3.28
CA ALA A 404 -40.05 3.54 3.67
C ALA A 404 -39.42 2.91 4.92
N ASN A 405 -40.23 2.53 5.91
CA ASN A 405 -39.73 1.83 7.09
C ASN A 405 -39.23 0.43 6.74
N HIS A 406 -39.94 -0.29 5.87
CA HIS A 406 -39.51 -1.60 5.41
C HIS A 406 -38.21 -1.54 4.58
N ILE A 407 -38.04 -0.54 3.71
CA ILE A 407 -36.79 -0.31 2.97
C ILE A 407 -35.64 -0.06 3.95
N ARG A 408 -35.85 0.75 5.01
CA ARG A 408 -34.82 0.99 6.03
C ARG A 408 -34.43 -0.28 6.78
N GLU A 409 -35.40 -1.12 7.14
CA GLU A 409 -35.13 -2.41 7.78
C GLU A 409 -34.32 -3.34 6.87
N GLU A 410 -34.67 -3.41 5.59
CA GLU A 410 -33.99 -4.26 4.62
C GLU A 410 -32.60 -3.71 4.22
N GLU A 411 -32.41 -2.38 4.24
CA GLU A 411 -31.11 -1.70 4.12
C GLU A 411 -30.20 -2.01 5.32
N PHE A 412 -30.77 -2.04 6.53
CA PHE A 412 -30.03 -2.43 7.72
C PHE A 412 -29.55 -3.88 7.65
N LEU A 413 -30.39 -4.80 7.18
CA LEU A 413 -30.01 -6.20 6.94
C LEU A 413 -28.92 -6.34 5.87
N LEU A 414 -28.96 -5.51 4.81
CA LEU A 414 -27.89 -5.48 3.81
C LEU A 414 -26.57 -5.01 4.44
N MET A 415 -26.60 -3.99 5.29
CA MET A 415 -25.41 -3.52 6.00
C MET A 415 -24.81 -4.60 6.92
N GLU A 416 -25.65 -5.36 7.64
CA GLU A 416 -25.21 -6.48 8.48
C GLU A 416 -24.58 -7.61 7.64
N LEU A 417 -25.20 -7.99 6.52
CA LEU A 417 -24.66 -9.01 5.61
C LEU A 417 -23.33 -8.59 5.00
N GLN A 418 -23.21 -7.33 4.57
CA GLN A 418 -21.96 -6.76 4.05
C GLN A 418 -20.88 -6.70 5.13
N GLN A 419 -21.24 -6.36 6.38
CA GLN A 419 -20.30 -6.39 7.50
C GLN A 419 -19.81 -7.81 7.80
N SER A 420 -20.72 -8.79 7.86
CA SER A 420 -20.38 -10.19 8.06
C SER A 420 -19.49 -10.74 6.94
N LEU A 421 -19.74 -10.33 5.69
CA LEU A 421 -18.89 -10.68 4.55
C LEU A 421 -17.48 -10.12 4.74
N ARG A 422 -17.34 -8.83 5.09
CA ARG A 422 -16.05 -8.18 5.37
C ARG A 422 -15.29 -8.88 6.49
N ASP A 423 -15.96 -9.20 7.59
CA ASP A 423 -15.35 -9.86 8.75
C ASP A 423 -14.89 -11.30 8.42
N THR A 424 -15.69 -12.01 7.62
CA THR A 424 -15.35 -13.37 7.16
C THR A 424 -14.17 -13.33 6.18
N GLN A 425 -14.13 -12.36 5.27
CA GLN A 425 -13.00 -12.15 4.36
C GLN A 425 -11.73 -11.80 5.13
N LYS A 426 -11.79 -10.89 6.11
CA LYS A 426 -10.67 -10.53 6.97
C LYS A 426 -10.15 -11.72 7.77
N SER A 427 -11.04 -12.59 8.25
CA SER A 427 -10.69 -13.82 8.96
C SER A 427 -10.02 -14.85 8.04
N ALA A 428 -10.48 -14.98 6.80
CA ALA A 428 -9.84 -15.84 5.81
C ALA A 428 -8.44 -15.31 5.46
N GLN A 429 -8.32 -14.00 5.25
CA GLN A 429 -7.10 -13.30 4.94
C GLN A 429 -6.04 -13.41 6.05
N ALA A 430 -6.44 -13.32 7.32
CA ALA A 430 -5.51 -13.51 8.45
C ALA A 430 -4.86 -14.90 8.46
N ILE A 431 -5.56 -15.93 7.94
CA ILE A 431 -5.02 -17.28 7.81
C ILE A 431 -4.14 -17.39 6.55
N GLU A 432 -4.47 -16.69 5.46
CA GLU A 432 -3.59 -16.58 4.28
C GLU A 432 -2.26 -15.92 4.63
N ASP A 433 -2.30 -14.83 5.39
CA ASP A 433 -1.11 -14.11 5.86
C ASP A 433 -0.26 -15.00 6.78
N MET A 434 -0.91 -15.84 7.62
CA MET A 434 -0.22 -16.88 8.40
C MET A 434 0.50 -17.89 7.47
N PHE A 435 -0.15 -18.38 6.41
CA PHE A 435 0.48 -19.32 5.48
C PHE A 435 1.65 -18.72 4.69
N LEU A 436 1.52 -17.45 4.30
CA LEU A 436 2.59 -16.70 3.65
C LEU A 436 3.80 -16.53 4.58
N TRP A 437 3.58 -16.22 5.87
CA TRP A 437 4.64 -16.03 6.86
C TRP A 437 5.43 -17.31 7.16
N TYR A 438 4.75 -18.46 7.27
CA TYR A 438 5.41 -19.73 7.62
C TYR A 438 6.02 -20.47 6.41
N GLY A 439 5.74 -20.04 5.17
CA GLY A 439 6.21 -20.74 3.96
C GLY A 439 5.65 -22.16 3.82
N VAL A 440 4.50 -22.45 4.45
CA VAL A 440 3.80 -23.74 4.44
C VAL A 440 2.43 -23.54 3.77
N LEU A 441 2.19 -24.25 2.67
CA LEU A 441 0.84 -24.41 2.10
C LEU A 441 0.35 -25.82 2.42
N ALA A 442 -0.88 -25.90 2.91
CA ALA A 442 -1.50 -27.14 3.31
C ALA A 442 -2.55 -27.61 2.30
N VAL A 443 -2.60 -28.92 2.11
CA VAL A 443 -3.54 -29.64 1.26
C VAL A 443 -4.77 -30.02 2.11
N PRO A 444 -6.01 -29.64 1.75
CA PRO A 444 -7.18 -30.19 2.42
C PRO A 444 -7.44 -31.62 1.93
N GLU A 445 -7.51 -32.58 2.87
CA GLU A 445 -8.01 -33.93 2.61
C GLU A 445 -9.49 -33.88 2.22
N ILE A 446 -9.82 -34.41 1.03
CA ILE A 446 -11.19 -34.61 0.57
C ILE A 446 -11.77 -35.84 1.27
N ASN A 447 -12.44 -35.65 2.40
CA ASN A 447 -13.31 -36.69 2.98
C ASN A 447 -14.68 -36.64 2.30
N ASN A 448 -14.83 -37.46 1.26
CA ASN A 448 -16.11 -37.80 0.65
C ASN A 448 -16.97 -38.60 1.65
N THR A 449 -17.84 -37.93 2.41
CA THR A 449 -19.06 -38.58 2.97
C THR A 449 -20.14 -37.52 3.23
N ASN A 450 -21.08 -37.40 2.30
CA ASN A 450 -22.50 -37.62 2.56
C ASN A 450 -23.31 -37.27 1.32
N THR A 451 -23.70 -38.34 0.64
CA THR A 451 -24.94 -38.48 -0.11
C THR A 451 -26.15 -38.13 0.76
N ASP A 452 -27.24 -37.78 0.07
CA ASP A 452 -28.61 -37.62 0.54
C ASP A 452 -29.00 -36.21 1.01
N LEU A 453 -29.74 -35.49 0.15
CA LEU A 453 -31.18 -35.31 0.38
C LEU A 453 -31.90 -34.91 -0.92
N VAL A 454 -33.05 -35.56 -1.06
CA VAL A 454 -33.87 -35.78 -2.25
C VAL A 454 -34.83 -34.62 -2.54
N PHE A 455 -35.10 -34.46 -3.85
CA PHE A 455 -36.27 -33.87 -4.51
C PHE A 455 -37.46 -33.36 -3.67
N GLY A 456 -37.95 -32.18 -4.09
CA GLY A 456 -39.34 -32.09 -4.57
C GLY A 456 -40.13 -30.88 -4.08
N ALA A 457 -40.57 -30.02 -5.03
CA ALA A 457 -41.96 -29.61 -5.16
C ALA A 457 -42.15 -28.81 -6.46
N LYS A 458 -43.05 -29.33 -7.31
CA LYS A 458 -43.60 -28.74 -8.53
C LYS A 458 -44.61 -27.63 -8.21
N THR A 459 -44.84 -26.73 -9.17
CA THR A 459 -46.16 -26.34 -9.73
C THR A 459 -45.89 -25.30 -10.84
N ASP A 460 -45.91 -25.71 -12.11
CA ASP A 460 -47.04 -25.67 -13.06
C ASP A 460 -47.48 -24.24 -13.45
N VAL A 461 -47.10 -23.78 -14.65
CA VAL A 461 -47.98 -23.30 -15.75
C VAL A 461 -47.23 -23.41 -17.09
N THR A 462 -47.89 -23.98 -18.10
CA THR A 462 -47.44 -24.31 -19.47
C THR A 462 -47.74 -23.17 -20.49
N PRO A 463 -47.65 -23.35 -21.83
CA PRO A 463 -46.47 -23.06 -22.65
C PRO A 463 -46.78 -22.13 -23.86
N ASP A 464 -45.75 -21.58 -24.53
CA ASP A 464 -45.70 -21.20 -25.95
C ASP A 464 -44.40 -20.37 -26.13
N ALA A 465 -43.51 -20.53 -27.10
CA ALA A 465 -43.50 -21.24 -28.37
C ALA A 465 -42.05 -21.66 -28.71
N LYS A 466 -41.95 -22.64 -29.62
CA LYS A 466 -40.73 -23.30 -30.10
C LYS A 466 -39.70 -22.34 -30.70
N SER A 467 -38.43 -22.52 -30.33
CA SER A 467 -37.28 -22.30 -31.22
C SER A 467 -36.23 -23.35 -30.88
N GLU A 468 -36.02 -24.26 -31.83
CA GLU A 468 -34.95 -25.26 -31.81
C GLU A 468 -33.59 -24.58 -31.63
N VAL A 469 -32.84 -24.98 -30.61
CA VAL A 469 -31.39 -24.76 -30.58
C VAL A 469 -30.75 -26.14 -30.61
N THR A 470 -30.26 -26.50 -31.79
CA THR A 470 -29.37 -27.62 -32.01
C THR A 470 -28.16 -27.53 -31.09
N SER A 471 -27.98 -28.57 -30.29
CA SER A 471 -26.81 -28.82 -29.45
C SER A 471 -25.54 -28.90 -30.30
N GLY A 472 -24.65 -27.94 -30.11
CA GLY A 472 -23.28 -27.95 -30.58
C GLY A 472 -22.46 -27.06 -29.69
N ALA A 473 -22.05 -27.57 -28.52
CA ALA A 473 -21.13 -26.88 -27.64
C ALA A 473 -19.74 -26.81 -28.32
N LYS A 474 -19.54 -25.78 -29.14
CA LYS A 474 -18.21 -25.27 -29.46
C LYS A 474 -17.67 -24.61 -28.19
N ALA A 475 -16.42 -24.89 -27.85
CA ALA A 475 -15.69 -24.14 -26.84
C ALA A 475 -15.87 -22.64 -27.11
N ASP A 476 -16.38 -21.90 -26.13
CA ASP A 476 -16.56 -20.45 -26.22
C ASP A 476 -15.19 -19.81 -26.48
N VAL A 477 -15.00 -19.30 -27.70
CA VAL A 477 -13.77 -18.60 -28.09
C VAL A 477 -13.74 -17.28 -27.33
N PHE A 478 -12.82 -17.14 -26.37
CA PHE A 478 -12.60 -15.89 -25.64
C PHE A 478 -12.28 -14.75 -26.63
N SER A 479 -13.28 -13.89 -26.85
CA SER A 479 -13.23 -12.79 -27.81
C SER A 479 -13.65 -11.51 -27.09
N PRO A 480 -12.73 -10.83 -26.37
CA PRO A 480 -13.09 -9.63 -25.64
C PRO A 480 -13.58 -8.52 -26.57
N VAL A 481 -14.65 -7.86 -26.16
CA VAL A 481 -15.23 -6.73 -26.88
C VAL A 481 -14.61 -5.44 -26.33
N LYS A 482 -14.12 -4.58 -27.22
CA LYS A 482 -13.58 -3.27 -26.85
C LYS A 482 -14.67 -2.42 -26.17
N GLN A 483 -14.44 -2.09 -24.90
CA GLN A 483 -15.27 -1.22 -24.08
C GLN A 483 -15.09 0.26 -24.43
N LYS A 484 -16.00 1.09 -23.93
CA LYS A 484 -15.88 2.55 -23.97
C LYS A 484 -15.31 3.05 -22.64
N MET A 485 -14.48 4.10 -22.72
CA MET A 485 -14.08 4.85 -21.53
C MET A 485 -15.30 5.53 -20.91
N CYS A 486 -15.36 5.58 -19.58
CA CYS A 486 -16.23 6.49 -18.85
C CYS A 486 -15.55 7.86 -18.68
N SER A 487 -16.37 8.91 -18.53
CA SER A 487 -15.89 10.25 -18.20
C SER A 487 -15.96 10.48 -16.70
N LEU A 488 -14.96 11.17 -16.17
CA LEU A 488 -14.92 11.64 -14.79
C LEU A 488 -15.14 13.15 -14.68
N ASP A 489 -15.54 13.82 -15.77
CA ASP A 489 -15.68 15.29 -15.82
C ASP A 489 -16.80 15.82 -14.90
N ASP A 490 -17.79 14.98 -14.59
CA ASP A 490 -18.88 15.32 -13.66
C ASP A 490 -18.47 15.20 -12.17
N HIS A 491 -17.24 14.77 -11.88
CA HIS A 491 -16.72 14.66 -10.51
C HIS A 491 -16.04 15.96 -10.08
N VAL A 492 -16.26 16.36 -8.83
CA VAL A 492 -15.65 17.54 -8.24
C VAL A 492 -14.33 17.15 -7.57
N PHE A 493 -13.21 17.71 -8.02
CA PHE A 493 -11.89 17.55 -7.41
C PHE A 493 -11.46 18.84 -6.73
N LEU A 494 -11.06 18.75 -5.46
CA LEU A 494 -10.59 19.88 -4.68
C LEU A 494 -9.15 20.24 -5.05
N ALA A 495 -8.87 21.55 -5.13
CA ALA A 495 -7.52 22.04 -5.39
C ALA A 495 -6.61 21.84 -4.18
N PRO A 496 -5.32 21.52 -4.38
CA PRO A 496 -4.32 21.52 -3.31
C PRO A 496 -4.33 22.87 -2.58
N VAL A 497 -4.35 22.83 -1.25
CA VAL A 497 -4.23 24.05 -0.44
C VAL A 497 -2.81 24.60 -0.66
N PRO A 498 -2.66 25.88 -1.08
CA PRO A 498 -1.34 26.47 -1.26
C PRO A 498 -0.58 26.42 0.07
N VAL A 499 0.58 25.76 0.09
CA VAL A 499 1.48 25.79 1.26
C VAL A 499 2.02 27.21 1.37
N GLU A 500 1.55 27.98 2.35
CA GLU A 500 2.13 29.29 2.62
C GLU A 500 3.61 29.12 3.03
N PRO A 501 4.55 29.84 2.39
CA PRO A 501 5.96 29.70 2.71
C PRO A 501 6.22 30.06 4.18
N PRO A 502 7.15 29.37 4.86
CA PRO A 502 7.45 29.63 6.26
C PRO A 502 7.86 31.09 6.45
N VAL A 503 7.21 31.78 7.38
CA VAL A 503 7.43 33.20 7.64
C VAL A 503 8.80 33.40 8.30
N ASP A 504 9.68 34.22 7.70
CA ASP A 504 10.99 34.54 8.29
C ASP A 504 10.85 35.50 9.48
N LEU A 505 10.92 34.95 10.68
CA LEU A 505 10.81 35.68 11.95
C LEU A 505 12.10 36.37 12.41
N THR A 506 13.20 36.27 11.64
CA THR A 506 14.52 36.76 12.04
C THR A 506 14.59 38.28 12.05
N PHE A 507 14.96 38.88 13.20
CA PHE A 507 15.10 40.33 13.33
C PHE A 507 16.20 40.89 12.42
N ARG A 508 15.84 41.90 11.61
CA ARG A 508 16.70 42.55 10.63
C ARG A 508 16.23 43.97 10.33
N ILE A 509 17.12 44.74 9.70
CA ILE A 509 16.80 46.08 9.19
C ILE A 509 16.80 46.02 7.67
N GLU A 510 15.64 46.27 7.08
CA GLU A 510 15.39 46.27 5.64
C GLU A 510 15.17 47.70 5.11
N LYS A 511 15.12 47.84 3.78
CA LYS A 511 14.78 49.12 3.14
C LYS A 511 13.34 49.55 3.44
N GLN A 512 12.44 48.58 3.61
CA GLN A 512 11.04 48.76 3.96
C GLN A 512 10.63 47.64 4.91
N SER A 513 9.90 47.96 5.97
CA SER A 513 9.48 46.96 6.96
C SER A 513 8.48 45.96 6.37
N VAL A 514 8.57 44.72 6.82
CA VAL A 514 7.60 43.65 6.53
C VAL A 514 6.76 43.42 7.78
N ILE A 515 5.43 43.52 7.62
CA ILE A 515 4.47 43.17 8.68
C ILE A 515 4.08 41.70 8.50
N VAL A 516 4.14 40.94 9.59
CA VAL A 516 3.80 39.52 9.67
C VAL A 516 2.53 39.34 10.52
N PRO A 517 1.61 38.42 10.16
CA PRO A 517 0.45 38.08 10.98
C PRO A 517 0.84 37.59 12.39
N TRP A 518 0.02 37.93 13.38
CA TRP A 518 0.17 37.42 14.76
C TRP A 518 -0.54 36.06 14.87
N GLU A 519 0.08 35.01 14.33
CA GLU A 519 -0.48 33.65 14.26
C GLU A 519 0.58 32.61 14.66
N ASN A 520 0.16 31.47 15.23
CA ASN A 520 1.03 30.35 15.63
C ASN A 520 2.20 30.73 16.56
N GLU A 521 1.92 31.54 17.58
CA GLU A 521 2.92 31.95 18.57
C GLU A 521 3.45 30.75 19.38
N PRO A 522 4.76 30.71 19.69
CA PRO A 522 5.31 29.65 20.51
C PRO A 522 4.67 29.61 21.90
N MET A 523 4.46 28.41 22.43
CA MET A 523 3.93 28.23 23.79
C MET A 523 5.04 28.35 24.85
N ASP A 524 6.30 28.23 24.46
CA ASP A 524 7.47 28.43 25.31
C ASP A 524 7.76 29.92 25.59
N LEU A 525 8.80 30.16 26.39
CA LEU A 525 9.24 31.50 26.75
C LEU A 525 9.92 32.16 25.54
N TYR A 526 9.39 33.30 25.10
CA TYR A 526 10.04 34.13 24.09
C TYR A 526 9.92 35.62 24.42
N TYR A 527 10.72 36.42 23.73
CA TYR A 527 10.78 37.87 23.89
C TYR A 527 10.55 38.57 22.56
N ARG A 528 9.90 39.74 22.61
CA ARG A 528 9.75 40.66 21.47
C ARG A 528 10.05 42.09 21.88
N ILE A 529 10.28 42.96 20.91
CA ILE A 529 10.50 44.38 21.16
C ILE A 529 9.21 45.14 20.84
N GLN A 530 8.55 45.69 21.85
CA GLN A 530 7.46 46.64 21.64
C GLN A 530 8.05 47.95 21.12
N LEU A 531 7.62 48.38 19.94
CA LEU A 531 8.08 49.60 19.27
C LEU A 531 7.33 50.82 19.81
N PHE A 532 5.99 50.80 19.72
CA PHE A 532 5.10 51.87 20.19
C PHE A 532 3.63 51.40 20.20
N THR A 533 2.77 52.19 20.82
CA THR A 533 1.32 51.95 20.88
C THR A 533 0.56 53.17 20.38
N VAL A 534 -0.24 53.00 19.34
CA VAL A 534 -0.93 54.10 18.62
C VAL A 534 -2.42 53.84 18.51
N SER A 535 -3.23 54.88 18.32
CA SER A 535 -4.69 54.76 18.22
C SER A 535 -5.19 54.39 16.82
N GLY A 536 -4.32 54.39 15.81
CA GLY A 536 -4.64 54.03 14.42
C GLY A 536 -3.47 53.30 13.76
N LYS A 537 -3.71 52.67 12.60
CA LYS A 537 -2.68 51.90 11.89
C LYS A 537 -1.54 52.81 11.41
N VAL A 538 -0.31 52.29 11.45
CA VAL A 538 0.88 53.00 10.97
C VAL A 538 1.23 52.61 9.54
N SER A 539 1.86 53.54 8.83
CA SER A 539 2.47 53.27 7.52
C SER A 539 3.82 52.56 7.68
N LEU A 540 4.22 51.76 6.69
CA LEU A 540 5.47 50.99 6.73
C LEU A 540 6.73 51.87 6.92
N ASN A 541 6.70 53.12 6.46
CA ASN A 541 7.81 54.07 6.65
C ASN A 541 8.04 54.43 8.13
N GLN A 542 7.00 54.36 8.96
CA GLN A 542 7.08 54.66 10.39
C GLN A 542 7.71 53.51 11.20
N LEU A 543 7.76 52.30 10.64
CA LEU A 543 8.45 51.14 11.22
C LEU A 543 9.97 51.15 10.95
N ARG A 544 10.46 52.14 10.18
CA ARG A 544 11.91 52.42 9.99
C ARG A 544 12.73 51.23 9.50
N GLY A 545 12.14 50.38 8.66
CA GLY A 545 12.82 49.21 8.11
C GLY A 545 13.01 48.07 9.12
N ILE A 546 12.45 48.18 10.34
CA ILE A 546 12.51 47.09 11.32
C ILE A 546 11.60 45.96 10.83
N SER A 547 12.17 44.77 10.68
CA SER A 547 11.49 43.55 10.21
C SER A 547 11.92 42.33 11.04
N PRO A 548 11.05 41.32 11.20
CA PRO A 548 9.60 41.41 10.99
C PRO A 548 8.97 42.33 12.05
N ALA A 549 7.88 43.00 11.67
CA ALA A 549 7.03 43.74 12.58
C ALA A 549 5.69 43.01 12.74
N PHE A 550 5.11 43.05 13.94
CA PHE A 550 3.81 42.44 14.21
C PHE A 550 2.80 43.51 14.66
N GLU A 551 1.61 43.50 14.06
CA GLU A 551 0.52 44.42 14.39
C GLU A 551 -0.51 43.71 15.26
N VAL A 552 -0.67 44.14 16.51
CA VAL A 552 -1.67 43.58 17.43
C VAL A 552 -2.69 44.63 17.81
N LYS A 553 -3.97 44.34 17.61
CA LYS A 553 -5.06 45.21 18.05
C LYS A 553 -5.46 44.84 19.49
N VAL A 554 -5.28 45.78 20.42
CA VAL A 554 -5.67 45.64 21.83
C VAL A 554 -6.69 46.72 22.15
N GLY A 555 -7.97 46.34 22.22
CA GLY A 555 -9.08 47.30 22.36
C GLY A 555 -9.14 48.28 21.18
N ASN A 556 -9.06 49.58 21.48
CA ASN A 556 -9.07 50.66 20.47
C ASN A 556 -7.66 51.18 20.10
N ARG A 557 -6.61 50.39 20.37
CA ARG A 557 -5.22 50.76 20.09
C ARG A 557 -4.51 49.62 19.35
N TYR A 558 -3.50 49.99 18.58
CA TYR A 558 -2.57 49.09 17.92
C TYR A 558 -1.24 49.10 18.65
N VAL A 559 -0.73 47.91 18.97
CA VAL A 559 0.61 47.71 19.53
C VAL A 559 1.47 47.06 18.45
N TYR A 560 2.62 47.66 18.19
CA TYR A 560 3.58 47.13 17.23
C TYR A 560 4.75 46.47 17.95
N TYR A 561 5.02 45.23 17.59
CA TYR A 561 6.18 44.46 18.06
C TYR A 561 7.18 44.25 16.92
N ALA A 562 8.42 43.91 17.28
CA ALA A 562 9.46 43.56 16.32
C ALA A 562 10.31 42.38 16.79
N GLY A 563 10.61 41.51 15.83
CA GLY A 563 11.43 40.31 16.02
C GLY A 563 10.83 39.29 17.00
N GLN A 564 11.48 38.14 17.10
CA GLN A 564 11.22 37.11 18.09
C GLN A 564 12.55 36.56 18.58
N PHE A 565 12.75 36.53 19.89
CA PHE A 565 14.03 36.20 20.52
C PHE A 565 13.82 35.17 21.61
N GLN A 566 14.73 34.20 21.71
CA GLN A 566 14.63 33.13 22.69
C GLN A 566 15.23 33.52 24.06
N THR A 567 16.13 34.51 24.06
CA THR A 567 16.78 34.99 25.29
C THR A 567 16.59 36.48 25.48
N TYR A 568 16.59 36.92 26.74
CA TYR A 568 16.55 38.34 27.06
C TYR A 568 17.72 39.12 26.44
N ASP A 569 18.91 38.50 26.40
CA ASP A 569 20.12 39.15 25.87
C ASP A 569 20.01 39.45 24.38
N GLN A 570 19.46 38.53 23.58
CA GLN A 570 19.18 38.76 22.16
C GLN A 570 18.17 39.91 21.96
N ALA A 571 17.07 39.90 22.71
CA ALA A 571 16.06 40.95 22.65
C ALA A 571 16.62 42.33 23.07
N SER A 572 17.49 42.35 24.09
CA SER A 572 18.15 43.56 24.59
C SER A 572 19.11 44.16 23.54
N GLN A 573 19.89 43.31 22.86
CA GLN A 573 20.76 43.73 21.76
C GLN A 573 19.97 44.30 20.59
N ALA A 574 18.90 43.61 20.17
CA ALA A 574 18.03 44.10 19.10
C ALA A 574 17.29 45.38 19.49
N ARG A 575 16.90 45.57 20.76
CA ARG A 575 16.34 46.84 21.26
C ARG A 575 17.31 48.00 21.09
N ALA A 576 18.61 47.78 21.31
CA ALA A 576 19.63 48.81 21.09
C ALA A 576 19.69 49.22 19.61
N VAL A 577 19.52 48.27 18.68
CA VAL A 577 19.42 48.55 17.23
C VAL A 577 18.16 49.36 16.93
N VAL A 578 17.00 48.95 17.43
CA VAL A 578 15.72 49.68 17.26
C VAL A 578 15.80 51.12 17.75
N ARG A 579 16.45 51.36 18.90
CA ARG A 579 16.65 52.71 19.43
C ARG A 579 17.55 53.57 18.55
N ARG A 580 18.60 52.98 17.95
CA ARG A 580 19.46 53.66 16.96
C ARG A 580 18.73 53.98 15.66
N GLN A 581 17.70 53.20 15.30
CA GLN A 581 16.81 53.49 14.16
C GLN A 581 15.76 54.59 14.46
N GLY A 582 15.80 55.20 15.64
CA GLY A 582 14.98 56.36 16.00
C GLY A 582 13.76 56.06 16.85
N ILE A 583 13.52 54.79 17.22
CA ILE A 583 12.43 54.40 18.13
C ILE A 583 12.97 54.31 19.55
N THR A 584 13.15 55.47 20.20
CA THR A 584 13.78 55.58 21.52
C THR A 584 12.95 54.94 22.64
N GLY A 585 11.63 54.91 22.48
CA GLY A 585 10.66 54.33 23.44
C GLY A 585 10.56 52.81 23.41
N ALA A 586 11.38 52.10 22.63
CA ALA A 586 11.29 50.65 22.50
C ALA A 586 11.57 49.91 23.82
N LEU A 587 10.76 48.88 24.10
CA LEU A 587 10.77 48.06 25.32
C LEU A 587 10.87 46.57 24.98
N VAL A 588 11.53 45.78 25.82
CA VAL A 588 11.48 44.30 25.72
C VAL A 588 10.24 43.82 26.46
N VAL A 589 9.48 42.91 25.84
CA VAL A 589 8.31 42.25 26.43
C VAL A 589 8.55 40.74 26.37
N ALA A 590 8.25 40.06 27.47
CA ALA A 590 8.36 38.60 27.58
C ALA A 590 6.98 37.96 27.44
N PHE A 591 6.92 36.81 26.80
CA PHE A 591 5.71 36.02 26.57
C PHE A 591 5.96 34.57 26.98
N TYR A 592 4.94 33.94 27.54
CA TYR A 592 4.93 32.53 27.94
C TYR A 592 3.49 32.01 27.80
N GLU A 593 3.30 30.84 27.18
CA GLU A 593 1.97 30.27 26.88
C GLU A 593 1.05 31.27 26.13
N GLY A 594 1.63 32.02 25.19
CA GLY A 594 0.91 33.06 24.44
C GLY A 594 0.47 34.28 25.26
N LYS A 595 0.84 34.38 26.55
CA LYS A 595 0.48 35.51 27.44
C LYS A 595 1.70 36.34 27.78
N SER A 596 1.53 37.66 27.83
CA SER A 596 2.60 38.57 28.26
C SER A 596 2.88 38.41 29.75
N ILE A 597 4.14 38.21 30.11
CA ILE A 597 4.62 38.13 31.50
C ILE A 597 5.61 39.27 31.79
N SER A 598 5.95 39.47 33.07
CA SER A 598 6.98 40.45 33.43
C SER A 598 8.35 40.00 32.91
N VAL A 599 9.19 40.94 32.49
CA VAL A 599 10.57 40.63 32.05
C VAL A 599 11.39 39.98 33.17
N GLN A 600 11.12 40.35 34.44
CA GLN A 600 11.77 39.72 35.59
C GLN A 600 11.40 38.24 35.70
N GLU A 601 10.12 37.91 35.51
CA GLU A 601 9.63 36.53 35.52
C GLU A 601 10.18 35.72 34.34
N GLY A 602 10.22 36.31 33.14
CA GLY A 602 10.84 35.66 31.97
C GLY A 602 12.31 35.33 32.21
N ARG A 603 13.10 36.27 32.74
CA ARG A 603 14.52 36.05 33.05
C ARG A 603 14.74 35.02 34.17
N ARG A 604 13.83 34.97 35.15
CA ARG A 604 13.84 33.95 36.21
C ARG A 604 13.68 32.56 35.59
N ARG A 605 12.69 32.38 34.71
CA ARG A 605 12.42 31.13 33.98
C ARG A 605 13.57 30.71 33.07
N GLU A 606 14.19 31.66 32.37
CA GLU A 606 15.41 31.44 31.57
C GLU A 606 16.57 30.91 32.43
N THR A 607 16.77 31.51 33.62
CA THR A 607 17.81 31.09 34.58
C THR A 607 17.55 29.70 35.17
N GLU A 608 16.27 29.38 35.41
CA GLU A 608 15.83 28.08 35.94
C GLU A 608 15.73 26.99 34.87
N LYS A 609 16.02 27.29 33.59
CA LYS A 609 15.81 26.40 32.43
C LYS A 609 14.36 25.91 32.28
N LYS A 610 13.40 26.67 32.78
CA LYS A 610 11.95 26.41 32.68
C LYS A 610 11.34 27.24 31.54
N THR A 611 11.87 27.05 30.33
CA THR A 611 11.46 27.83 29.15
C THR A 611 10.30 27.21 28.40
N ALA A 612 10.16 25.88 28.40
CA ALA A 612 9.01 25.20 27.80
C ALA A 612 7.74 25.31 28.69
N PRO A 613 6.54 25.16 28.12
CA PRO A 613 5.34 24.86 28.91
C PRO A 613 5.62 23.66 29.82
N GLU A 614 5.15 23.69 31.06
CA GLU A 614 5.12 22.47 31.86
C GLU A 614 4.19 21.50 31.13
N SER A 615 4.69 20.31 30.76
CA SER A 615 4.03 19.41 29.83
C SER A 615 2.58 19.18 30.22
N THR A 616 1.65 19.59 29.36
CA THR A 616 0.26 19.15 29.43
C THR A 616 0.23 17.69 28.96
N GLY A 617 0.69 16.77 29.83
CA GLY A 617 0.44 15.36 29.62
C GLY A 617 -1.07 15.15 29.63
N MET A 618 -1.58 14.35 28.70
CA MET A 618 -2.93 13.83 28.79
C MET A 618 -2.87 12.66 29.77
N TYR A 619 -3.51 12.79 30.93
CA TYR A 619 -3.51 11.75 31.96
C TYR A 619 -4.84 11.02 31.94
N GLN A 620 -4.84 9.73 32.21
CA GLN A 620 -6.05 8.93 32.40
C GLN A 620 -5.97 8.17 33.72
N VAL A 621 -7.13 7.93 34.32
CA VAL A 621 -7.27 7.16 35.55
C VAL A 621 -7.71 5.74 35.17
N TYR A 622 -6.83 4.76 35.34
CA TYR A 622 -7.11 3.34 35.16
C TYR A 622 -7.90 2.80 36.35
N LEU A 623 -8.99 2.10 36.08
CA LEU A 623 -9.92 1.56 37.09
C LEU A 623 -9.71 0.06 37.38
N GLY A 624 -8.97 -0.67 36.55
CA GLY A 624 -8.75 -2.10 36.68
C GLY A 624 -9.21 -2.92 35.47
N ALA A 625 -8.89 -4.21 35.48
CA ALA A 625 -9.25 -5.20 34.47
C ALA A 625 -10.38 -6.12 34.98
N GLY A 626 -11.43 -6.39 34.19
CA GLY A 626 -12.51 -7.34 34.54
C GLY A 626 -13.95 -6.82 34.40
N GLU A 627 -14.84 -7.10 35.36
CA GLU A 627 -16.19 -6.52 35.41
C GLU A 627 -16.21 -5.30 36.34
N ILE A 628 -16.77 -4.18 35.87
CA ILE A 628 -17.02 -3.01 36.72
C ILE A 628 -18.15 -3.35 37.69
N THR A 629 -17.89 -3.22 38.99
CA THR A 629 -18.94 -3.41 39.98
C THR A 629 -19.91 -2.22 40.00
N PRO A 630 -21.21 -2.44 40.27
CA PRO A 630 -22.19 -1.36 40.38
C PRO A 630 -21.79 -0.27 41.39
N GLU A 631 -21.05 -0.64 42.44
CA GLU A 631 -20.54 0.28 43.46
C GLU A 631 -19.46 1.21 42.91
N LEU A 632 -18.59 0.71 42.03
CA LEU A 632 -17.57 1.52 41.36
C LEU A 632 -18.21 2.50 40.38
N LEU A 633 -19.22 2.05 39.64
CA LEU A 633 -19.94 2.90 38.70
C LEU A 633 -20.66 4.06 39.42
N ALA A 634 -21.30 3.76 40.55
CA ALA A 634 -21.94 4.78 41.38
C ALA A 634 -20.92 5.79 41.93
N ALA A 635 -19.78 5.32 42.43
CA ALA A 635 -18.71 6.18 42.96
C ALA A 635 -18.09 7.09 41.88
N VAL A 636 -17.89 6.57 40.66
CA VAL A 636 -17.40 7.36 39.53
C VAL A 636 -18.41 8.43 39.14
N SER A 637 -19.69 8.08 39.02
CA SER A 637 -20.76 9.03 38.67
C SER A 637 -20.98 10.14 39.70
N GLU A 638 -20.58 9.91 40.96
CA GLU A 638 -20.65 10.90 42.04
C GLU A 638 -19.45 11.86 42.02
N LEU A 639 -18.27 11.38 41.59
CA LEU A 639 -17.00 12.11 41.70
C LEU A 639 -16.61 12.83 40.40
N THR A 640 -17.15 12.42 39.25
CA THR A 640 -16.81 13.03 37.96
C THR A 640 -17.94 12.89 36.93
N ASP A 641 -18.11 13.92 36.11
CA ASP A 641 -19.03 13.92 34.96
C ASP A 641 -18.41 13.30 33.70
N LYS A 642 -17.22 12.69 33.80
CA LYS A 642 -16.49 12.07 32.68
C LYS A 642 -16.87 10.60 32.52
N ASP A 643 -17.08 10.19 31.28
CA ASP A 643 -17.44 8.83 30.92
C ASP A 643 -16.30 7.81 31.18
N ILE A 644 -16.70 6.57 31.46
CA ILE A 644 -15.77 5.44 31.56
C ILE A 644 -15.51 4.88 30.16
N ILE A 645 -14.24 4.84 29.77
CA ILE A 645 -13.77 4.26 28.53
C ILE A 645 -13.44 2.79 28.77
N ARG A 646 -14.01 1.90 27.95
CA ARG A 646 -13.74 0.46 27.94
C ARG A 646 -12.79 0.12 26.80
N LEU A 647 -11.65 -0.49 27.10
CA LEU A 647 -10.66 -0.92 26.12
C LEU A 647 -10.50 -2.45 26.15
N ALA A 648 -10.79 -3.12 25.04
CA ALA A 648 -10.61 -4.56 24.92
C ALA A 648 -9.21 -4.87 24.36
N LYS A 649 -8.39 -5.63 25.11
CA LYS A 649 -7.05 -6.05 24.72
C LYS A 649 -6.96 -7.57 24.78
N GLY A 650 -7.32 -8.24 23.67
CA GLY A 650 -7.47 -9.70 23.64
C GLY A 650 -8.64 -10.16 24.51
N ASP A 651 -8.43 -11.16 25.37
CA ASP A 651 -9.45 -11.69 26.29
C ASP A 651 -9.63 -10.85 27.57
N ALA A 652 -8.85 -9.77 27.75
CA ALA A 652 -8.94 -8.89 28.91
C ALA A 652 -9.57 -7.53 28.54
N VAL A 653 -10.37 -6.98 29.46
CA VAL A 653 -11.03 -5.67 29.32
C VAL A 653 -10.54 -4.75 30.41
N ASP A 654 -9.95 -3.63 30.00
CA ASP A 654 -9.44 -2.57 30.86
C ASP A 654 -10.39 -1.37 30.83
N TYR A 655 -10.52 -0.66 31.95
CA TYR A 655 -11.36 0.54 32.04
C TYR A 655 -10.59 1.77 32.49
N PHE A 656 -10.92 2.91 31.90
CA PHE A 656 -10.24 4.18 32.13
C PHE A 656 -11.23 5.34 32.26
N ILE A 657 -10.82 6.42 32.93
CA ILE A 657 -11.51 7.72 32.94
C ILE A 657 -10.50 8.76 32.48
N GLY A 658 -10.85 9.56 31.48
CA GLY A 658 -9.95 10.57 30.91
C GLY A 658 -10.23 10.84 29.44
N PRO A 659 -9.36 11.61 28.75
CA PRO A 659 -8.14 12.23 29.27
C PRO A 659 -8.39 13.48 30.14
N PHE A 660 -7.43 13.74 31.03
CA PHE A 660 -7.30 14.92 31.89
C PHE A 660 -6.09 15.73 31.43
N SER A 661 -6.24 17.03 31.29
CA SER A 661 -5.16 17.95 30.89
C SER A 661 -4.18 18.28 32.02
N SER A 662 -4.36 17.70 33.21
CA SER A 662 -3.51 17.92 34.39
C SER A 662 -3.38 16.65 35.21
N ARG A 663 -2.14 16.29 35.56
CA ARG A 663 -1.84 15.13 36.41
C ARG A 663 -2.51 15.23 37.77
N ALA A 664 -2.54 16.44 38.34
CA ALA A 664 -3.14 16.69 39.64
C ALA A 664 -4.64 16.37 39.67
N GLN A 665 -5.37 16.68 38.58
CA GLN A 665 -6.80 16.36 38.49
C GLN A 665 -7.05 14.84 38.38
N ALA A 666 -6.19 14.12 37.65
CA ALA A 666 -6.27 12.67 37.57
C ALA A 666 -5.90 12.00 38.91
N GLU A 667 -4.91 12.54 39.62
CA GLU A 667 -4.49 12.05 40.95
C GLU A 667 -5.57 12.30 42.01
N GLU A 668 -6.22 13.46 42.00
CA GLU A 668 -7.33 13.80 42.91
C GLU A 668 -8.51 12.83 42.77
N LEU A 669 -8.92 12.53 41.53
CA LEU A 669 -9.97 11.55 41.27
C LEU A 669 -9.53 10.12 41.69
N ALA A 670 -8.30 9.74 41.40
CA ALA A 670 -7.77 8.43 41.76
C ALA A 670 -7.69 8.23 43.28
N GLU A 671 -7.35 9.28 44.03
CA GLU A 671 -7.30 9.25 45.50
C GLU A 671 -8.70 9.19 46.11
N ALA A 672 -9.65 9.98 45.60
CA ALA A 672 -11.05 9.92 46.04
C ALA A 672 -11.69 8.53 45.82
N LEU A 673 -11.37 7.87 44.70
CA LEU A 673 -11.81 6.50 44.44
C LEU A 673 -11.14 5.47 45.38
N LYS A 674 -9.87 5.66 45.72
CA LYS A 674 -9.17 4.82 46.71
C LYS A 674 -9.75 4.95 48.11
N GLU A 675 -10.10 6.16 48.54
CA GLU A 675 -10.76 6.41 49.83
C GLU A 675 -12.13 5.72 49.92
N LYS A 676 -12.85 5.59 48.80
CA LYS A 676 -14.11 4.83 48.71
C LYS A 676 -13.91 3.30 48.61
N GLY A 677 -12.68 2.80 48.69
CA GLY A 677 -12.35 1.37 48.78
C GLY A 677 -11.83 0.72 47.50
N PHE A 678 -11.62 1.48 46.42
CA PHE A 678 -11.15 0.95 45.14
C PHE A 678 -9.62 1.04 45.00
N ALA A 679 -8.91 0.01 45.50
CA ALA A 679 -7.45 0.03 45.60
C ALA A 679 -6.69 -0.14 44.26
N LEU A 680 -7.36 -0.63 43.21
CA LEU A 680 -6.73 -0.92 41.90
C LEU A 680 -6.59 0.33 41.00
N VAL A 681 -7.04 1.50 41.47
CA VAL A 681 -7.06 2.73 40.68
C VAL A 681 -5.66 3.34 40.56
N SER A 682 -5.23 3.70 39.35
CA SER A 682 -3.92 4.34 39.12
C SER A 682 -3.95 5.37 37.99
N VAL A 683 -3.07 6.37 38.05
CA VAL A 683 -2.96 7.39 37.01
C VAL A 683 -1.91 6.97 35.99
N GLN A 684 -2.25 7.05 34.71
CA GLN A 684 -1.39 6.73 33.58
C GLN A 684 -1.25 7.96 32.66
N GLU A 685 -0.09 8.10 32.05
CA GLU A 685 0.17 9.12 31.03
C GLU A 685 -0.18 8.54 29.65
N VAL A 686 -1.04 9.23 28.92
CA VAL A 686 -1.45 8.87 27.56
C VAL A 686 -0.35 9.32 26.62
N THR A 687 0.37 8.36 26.05
CA THR A 687 1.31 8.64 24.95
C THR A 687 0.49 8.68 23.66
N PRO A 688 0.59 9.75 22.83
CA PRO A 688 -0.21 9.91 21.63
C PRO A 688 0.05 8.80 20.59
#